data_AF-Q2HBV0-F1
#
_entry.id   AF-Q2HBV0-F1
#
_cell.length_a   1.000
_cell.length_b   1.000
_cell.length_c   1.000
_cell.angle_alpha   90.00
_cell.angle_beta   90.00
_cell.angle_gamma   90.00
#
_symmetry.space_group_name_H-M   'P 1'
#
loop_
_entity.id
_entity.type
_entity.pdbx_description
1 polymer ?
#
loop_
_entity_poly.entity_id
_entity_poly.type
_entity_poly.pdbx_seq_one_letter_code
_entity_poly.pdbx_strand_id
1 'polypeptide(L)'
;MASTTKPKKQKAPKRKNPPATTATFPSLHEDIKNVLASEDVILDPKPWFNLTGGDAEATKEHDTNIMGRFECRNNQCSQRGWGSKKIAIHIRGFPGNGYNAVVYKQRCRTCERLGILRLDENSPNTTTPSQHHPLTMTTPTVFITGATGSQGSALAHHLRRLNWAVHSTARNLSSPAAQALTAIGVQLTPGSWDDEAALASAMAGCSKMFLCLLPDFGDPTRELRQAGVMVRVAREAGVKQVVASTSLGVFTLEEEGVGGGGDGEGRGGVVAGSVMAGHLANKKGIEEVVRGGGFERWAFLRPAFFMANFLEPKVARYPEPREKGTWTTAMTPEAPLALIDHVDIAAFAAAVFQQPDRFHDRAFGLASELLTVQETLDALGEAAGRSLKAVFMTDEEIAEKQRTSNVFTNSQVSLRYAAKYIDMEEVASVIRPTSFKDFLEREKEGVKKTQPSSYPWLLEDQQAKGIQRRWWPDPIQSVDHPQLSCNRGNPLEKNLPTMHAVIQAGTNITAYYIPPKCPPGYNQPTEVLAPEFQDPSPPMRCAGPEYSWVHSTGPLLVYMAACNGPCDQFNPEGKKVWFKVYESGLKNGGKVNEWGQKIDVASGEGWDQIRFANNGWSITIPKNLKPGNYLIRHEIIMIELMPPQFYPECANLEVTGDGTELPGEEYLVSFPGAYSLEDPGLALSGDLYSQKGHSTYNYTIPGPAVWTGEK
;
A
#
# COMPACT_ATOMS: atom_id res chain seq x y z
N MET A 1 20.33 31.77 -79.15
CA MET A 1 19.08 31.73 -79.95
C MET A 1 18.66 30.27 -80.12
N ALA A 2 17.35 30.01 -79.97
CA ALA A 2 16.54 28.89 -80.48
C ALA A 2 17.12 27.45 -80.34
N SER A 3 16.57 26.59 -79.48
CA SER A 3 15.33 25.81 -79.70
C SER A 3 15.29 25.07 -81.03
N THR A 4 15.31 23.72 -81.00
CA THR A 4 14.17 22.89 -81.45
C THR A 4 14.44 21.37 -81.32
N THR A 5 13.70 20.77 -80.38
CA THR A 5 12.91 19.52 -80.46
C THR A 5 13.47 18.24 -81.11
N LYS A 6 13.51 17.17 -80.30
CA LYS A 6 13.38 15.75 -80.70
C LYS A 6 12.17 15.09 -80.00
N PRO A 7 11.60 13.99 -80.56
CA PRO A 7 10.17 13.72 -80.57
C PRO A 7 9.62 13.03 -79.30
N LYS A 8 8.33 13.27 -79.01
CA LYS A 8 7.56 12.64 -77.92
C LYS A 8 7.46 11.12 -78.12
N LYS A 9 8.17 10.37 -77.26
CA LYS A 9 7.89 8.94 -77.03
C LYS A 9 6.53 8.80 -76.32
N GLN A 10 5.61 8.05 -76.93
CA GLN A 10 4.38 7.60 -76.29
C GLN A 10 4.74 6.76 -75.06
N LYS A 11 4.25 7.16 -73.88
CA LYS A 11 4.39 6.38 -72.64
C LYS A 11 3.53 5.13 -72.75
N ALA A 12 4.15 3.97 -72.55
CA ALA A 12 3.47 2.71 -72.30
C ALA A 12 2.42 2.88 -71.18
N PRO A 13 1.25 2.24 -71.27
CA PRO A 13 0.22 2.36 -70.25
C PRO A 13 0.80 1.87 -68.91
N LYS A 14 0.79 2.75 -67.90
CA LYS A 14 1.14 2.39 -66.52
C LYS A 14 0.30 1.18 -66.13
N ARG A 15 0.93 0.03 -65.88
CA ARG A 15 0.28 -1.09 -65.17
C ARG A 15 -0.28 -0.49 -63.87
N LYS A 16 -1.61 -0.44 -63.76
CA LYS A 16 -2.27 -0.07 -62.50
C LYS A 16 -1.86 -1.14 -61.50
N ASN A 17 -1.13 -0.76 -60.45
CA ASN A 17 -0.88 -1.65 -59.33
C ASN A 17 -2.24 -2.25 -58.89
N PRO A 18 -2.32 -3.57 -58.63
CA PRO A 18 -3.54 -4.15 -58.12
C PRO A 18 -3.97 -3.37 -56.87
N PRO A 19 -5.28 -3.05 -56.73
CA PRO A 19 -5.75 -2.33 -55.56
C PRO A 19 -5.39 -3.10 -54.29
N ALA A 20 -4.80 -2.42 -53.31
CA ALA A 20 -4.38 -3.02 -52.03
C ALA A 20 -5.56 -3.78 -51.41
N THR A 21 -5.35 -5.07 -51.13
CA THR A 21 -6.35 -6.01 -50.59
C THR A 21 -6.69 -5.74 -49.12
N THR A 22 -5.94 -4.86 -48.48
CA THR A 22 -6.13 -4.41 -47.10
C THR A 22 -6.32 -2.89 -47.03
N ALA A 23 -6.81 -2.41 -45.89
CA ALA A 23 -6.86 -0.99 -45.54
C ALA A 23 -6.65 -0.81 -44.03
N THR A 24 -6.23 0.39 -43.64
CA THR A 24 -6.20 0.86 -42.25
C THR A 24 -7.07 2.11 -42.14
N PHE A 25 -7.50 2.47 -40.93
CA PHE A 25 -8.37 3.63 -40.68
C PHE A 25 -7.78 4.54 -39.58
N PRO A 26 -6.68 5.26 -39.85
CA PRO A 26 -5.99 6.06 -38.82
C PRO A 26 -6.87 7.19 -38.25
N SER A 27 -7.86 7.66 -39.01
CA SER A 27 -8.78 8.72 -38.57
C SER A 27 -9.63 8.32 -37.36
N LEU A 28 -9.82 7.01 -37.10
CA LEU A 28 -10.58 6.52 -35.94
C LEU A 28 -9.74 6.45 -34.66
N HIS A 29 -8.46 6.79 -34.73
CA HIS A 29 -7.56 6.68 -33.59
C HIS A 29 -7.98 7.56 -32.41
N GLU A 30 -8.46 8.78 -32.67
CA GLU A 30 -8.93 9.67 -31.60
C GLU A 30 -10.21 9.14 -30.95
N ASP A 31 -11.13 8.53 -31.71
CA ASP A 31 -12.32 7.91 -31.16
C ASP A 31 -11.96 6.74 -30.24
N ILE A 32 -10.97 5.93 -30.64
CA ILE A 32 -10.44 4.83 -29.82
C ILE A 32 -9.80 5.38 -28.54
N LYS A 33 -9.01 6.46 -28.61
CA LYS A 33 -8.43 7.11 -27.42
C LYS A 33 -9.51 7.62 -26.47
N ASN A 34 -10.59 8.19 -27.00
CA ASN A 34 -11.68 8.70 -26.19
C ASN A 34 -12.45 7.58 -25.47
N VAL A 35 -12.71 6.46 -26.15
CA VAL A 35 -13.34 5.28 -25.52
C VAL A 35 -12.44 4.73 -24.41
N LEU A 36 -11.14 4.53 -24.69
CA LEU A 36 -10.19 4.02 -23.70
C LEU A 36 -10.00 4.96 -22.49
N ALA A 37 -10.09 6.29 -22.71
CA ALA A 37 -10.03 7.27 -21.63
C ALA A 37 -11.31 7.32 -20.78
N SER A 38 -12.46 6.93 -21.34
CA SER A 38 -13.76 6.91 -20.64
C SER A 38 -14.00 5.65 -19.80
N GLU A 39 -13.15 4.63 -19.92
CA GLU A 39 -13.25 3.35 -19.21
C GLU A 39 -12.34 3.27 -17.95
N ASP A 40 -11.85 4.41 -17.44
CA ASP A 40 -10.89 4.50 -16.30
C ASP A 40 -9.61 3.64 -16.47
N VAL A 41 -9.23 3.34 -17.71
CA VAL A 41 -8.00 2.61 -18.01
C VAL A 41 -6.83 3.59 -18.08
N ILE A 42 -5.96 3.61 -17.07
CA ILE A 42 -4.70 4.38 -17.12
C ILE A 42 -3.74 3.69 -18.08
N LEU A 43 -3.65 4.19 -19.32
CA LEU A 43 -2.69 3.74 -20.32
C LEU A 43 -1.51 4.72 -20.41
N ASP A 44 -0.35 4.32 -19.88
CA ASP A 44 0.91 5.07 -20.01
C ASP A 44 2.03 4.15 -20.57
N PRO A 45 2.67 4.51 -21.70
CA PRO A 45 2.38 5.64 -22.59
C PRO A 45 1.00 5.55 -23.25
N LYS A 46 0.41 6.71 -23.56
CA LYS A 46 -0.88 6.79 -24.27
C LYS A 46 -0.80 6.06 -25.61
N PRO A 47 -1.89 5.41 -26.06
CA PRO A 47 -1.86 4.66 -27.30
C PRO A 47 -1.63 5.59 -28.49
N TRP A 48 -0.80 5.16 -29.44
CA TRP A 48 -0.52 5.88 -30.69
C TRP A 48 -0.73 4.96 -31.90
N PHE A 49 -1.14 5.52 -33.04
CA PHE A 49 -1.39 4.74 -34.25
C PHE A 49 -0.14 4.65 -35.15
N ASN A 50 0.32 3.43 -35.44
CA ASN A 50 1.45 3.18 -36.33
C ASN A 50 1.02 3.15 -37.81
N LEU A 51 1.30 4.23 -38.53
CA LEU A 51 0.95 4.39 -39.94
C LEU A 51 1.80 3.54 -40.90
N THR A 52 3.01 3.14 -40.50
CA THR A 52 4.03 2.59 -41.41
C THR A 52 4.50 1.18 -41.05
N GLY A 53 4.20 0.67 -39.85
CA GLY A 53 4.68 -0.63 -39.36
C GLY A 53 4.08 -1.83 -40.09
N GLY A 54 4.97 -2.74 -40.51
CA GLY A 54 4.65 -4.05 -41.06
C GLY A 54 4.66 -5.17 -40.01
N ASP A 55 4.34 -6.40 -40.41
CA ASP A 55 4.25 -7.56 -39.50
C ASP A 55 5.58 -7.86 -38.78
N ALA A 56 6.72 -7.61 -39.43
CA ALA A 56 8.05 -7.88 -38.87
C ALA A 56 8.44 -7.01 -37.65
N GLU A 57 7.70 -5.92 -37.40
CA GLU A 57 7.97 -4.97 -36.31
C GLU A 57 6.92 -5.09 -35.17
N ALA A 58 5.91 -5.94 -35.33
CA ALA A 58 4.85 -6.12 -34.35
C ALA A 58 5.36 -6.96 -33.16
N THR A 59 5.04 -6.53 -31.94
CA THR A 59 5.37 -7.25 -30.70
C THR A 59 4.20 -8.08 -30.18
N LYS A 60 2.97 -7.79 -30.65
CA LYS A 60 1.73 -8.50 -30.31
C LYS A 60 0.77 -8.46 -31.49
N GLU A 61 -0.04 -9.51 -31.64
CA GLU A 61 -1.01 -9.60 -32.71
C GLU A 61 -2.34 -10.17 -32.21
N HIS A 62 -3.44 -9.73 -32.81
CA HIS A 62 -4.78 -10.21 -32.45
C HIS A 62 -5.73 -10.17 -33.66
N ASP A 63 -6.35 -11.32 -33.98
CA ASP A 63 -7.35 -11.44 -35.03
C ASP A 63 -8.76 -11.35 -34.47
N THR A 64 -9.60 -10.51 -35.08
CA THR A 64 -11.02 -10.40 -34.73
C THR A 64 -11.85 -9.99 -35.95
N ASN A 65 -13.10 -9.58 -35.76
CA ASN A 65 -13.96 -9.12 -36.85
C ASN A 65 -14.81 -7.90 -36.48
N ILE A 66 -15.20 -7.14 -37.50
CA ILE A 66 -16.11 -6.01 -37.40
C ILE A 66 -17.32 -6.19 -38.32
N MET A 67 -18.38 -5.44 -38.06
CA MET A 67 -19.55 -5.35 -38.93
C MET A 67 -19.38 -4.18 -39.91
N GLY A 68 -19.84 -4.35 -41.15
CA GLY A 68 -19.87 -3.24 -42.09
C GLY A 68 -20.40 -3.63 -43.46
N ARG A 69 -20.43 -2.67 -44.37
CA ARG A 69 -20.90 -2.87 -45.74
C ARG A 69 -19.80 -2.55 -46.74
N PHE A 70 -19.80 -3.26 -47.86
CA PHE A 70 -18.91 -2.95 -48.97
C PHE A 70 -19.70 -2.35 -50.13
N GLU A 71 -19.18 -1.29 -50.72
CA GLU A 71 -19.69 -0.70 -51.96
C GLU A 71 -18.94 -1.25 -53.17
N CYS A 72 -19.69 -1.60 -54.22
CA CYS A 72 -19.13 -1.93 -55.53
C CYS A 72 -19.14 -0.68 -56.42
N ARG A 73 -17.95 -0.15 -56.75
CA ARG A 73 -17.81 1.01 -57.66
C ARG A 73 -17.77 0.65 -59.14
N ASN A 74 -18.11 -0.59 -59.50
CA ASN A 74 -18.25 -0.94 -60.90
C ASN A 74 -19.62 -0.49 -61.41
N ASN A 75 -19.67 0.60 -62.18
CA ASN A 75 -20.92 1.14 -62.73
C ASN A 75 -21.65 0.18 -63.69
N GLN A 76 -20.96 -0.85 -64.17
CA GLN A 76 -21.52 -1.91 -65.03
C GLN A 76 -21.92 -3.17 -64.24
N CYS A 77 -21.72 -3.20 -62.91
CA CYS A 77 -22.10 -4.32 -62.06
C CYS A 77 -23.54 -4.15 -61.59
N SER A 78 -24.33 -5.22 -61.67
CA SER A 78 -25.71 -5.26 -61.16
C SER A 78 -25.77 -5.15 -59.62
N GLN A 79 -24.73 -5.59 -58.92
CA GLN A 79 -24.57 -5.44 -57.47
C GLN A 79 -23.90 -4.10 -57.12
N ARG A 80 -24.57 -3.26 -56.33
CA ARG A 80 -24.07 -1.95 -55.88
C ARG A 80 -23.37 -1.99 -54.52
N GLY A 81 -23.64 -2.99 -53.70
CA GLY A 81 -22.97 -3.22 -52.42
C GLY A 81 -23.48 -4.47 -51.71
N TRP A 82 -22.81 -4.89 -50.64
CA TRP A 82 -23.20 -6.02 -49.82
C TRP A 82 -22.88 -5.77 -48.34
N GLY A 83 -23.73 -6.27 -47.44
CA GLY A 83 -23.42 -6.32 -46.02
C GLY A 83 -22.50 -7.50 -45.71
N SER A 84 -21.41 -7.24 -45.01
CA SER A 84 -20.54 -8.29 -44.48
C SER A 84 -20.74 -8.36 -42.98
N LYS A 85 -21.44 -9.39 -42.53
CA LYS A 85 -21.72 -9.65 -41.10
C LYS A 85 -20.49 -10.10 -40.30
N LYS A 86 -19.34 -10.31 -40.94
CA LYS A 86 -18.03 -10.56 -40.32
C LYS A 86 -16.95 -10.10 -41.27
N ILE A 87 -16.32 -8.97 -41.00
CA ILE A 87 -15.17 -8.47 -41.75
C ILE A 87 -13.94 -8.74 -40.89
N ALA A 88 -13.05 -9.62 -41.33
CA ALA A 88 -11.84 -9.93 -40.60
C ALA A 88 -10.96 -8.68 -40.44
N ILE A 89 -10.48 -8.47 -39.22
CA ILE A 89 -9.48 -7.47 -38.89
C ILE A 89 -8.33 -8.12 -38.13
N HIS A 90 -7.13 -7.61 -38.36
CA HIS A 90 -5.90 -8.04 -37.70
C HIS A 90 -5.27 -6.82 -37.02
N ILE A 91 -5.14 -6.86 -35.70
CA ILE A 91 -4.62 -5.79 -34.87
C ILE A 91 -3.18 -6.13 -34.49
N ARG A 92 -2.27 -5.20 -34.72
CA ARG A 92 -0.84 -5.35 -34.40
C ARG A 92 -0.44 -4.31 -33.37
N GLY A 93 0.23 -4.75 -32.30
CA GLY A 93 0.80 -3.92 -31.25
C GLY A 93 2.30 -3.70 -31.48
N PHE A 94 2.78 -2.52 -31.07
CA PHE A 94 4.16 -2.06 -31.20
C PHE A 94 4.65 -1.52 -29.84
N PRO A 95 5.97 -1.41 -29.62
CA PRO A 95 6.54 -0.85 -28.39
C PRO A 95 5.96 0.52 -28.04
N GLY A 96 5.90 0.83 -26.74
CA GLY A 96 5.40 2.12 -26.26
C GLY A 96 3.91 2.35 -26.55
N ASN A 97 3.08 1.30 -26.50
CA ASN A 97 1.63 1.34 -26.73
C ASN A 97 1.22 1.77 -28.15
N GLY A 98 2.06 1.47 -29.14
CA GLY A 98 1.70 1.67 -30.54
C GLY A 98 0.77 0.58 -31.03
N TYR A 99 -0.14 0.88 -31.96
CA TYR A 99 -0.91 -0.16 -32.65
C TYR A 99 -1.26 0.23 -34.09
N ASN A 100 -1.62 -0.76 -34.91
CA ASN A 100 -2.45 -0.53 -36.09
C ASN A 100 -3.48 -1.65 -36.29
N ALA A 101 -4.52 -1.38 -37.06
CA ALA A 101 -5.57 -2.35 -37.36
C ALA A 101 -5.74 -2.47 -38.87
N VAL A 102 -5.52 -3.67 -39.39
CA VAL A 102 -5.62 -4.01 -40.80
C VAL A 102 -6.97 -4.65 -41.05
N VAL A 103 -7.72 -4.11 -42.02
CA VAL A 103 -9.00 -4.63 -42.45
C VAL A 103 -8.86 -5.28 -43.82
N TYR A 104 -9.28 -6.54 -43.93
CA TYR A 104 -9.24 -7.27 -45.19
C TYR A 104 -10.45 -6.91 -46.07
N LYS A 105 -10.20 -6.42 -47.28
CA LYS A 105 -11.25 -6.04 -48.22
C LYS A 105 -11.83 -7.27 -48.90
N GLN A 106 -13.13 -7.27 -49.15
CA GLN A 106 -13.82 -8.34 -49.86
C GLN A 106 -14.04 -7.98 -51.34
N ARG A 107 -14.15 -8.99 -52.20
CA ARG A 107 -14.49 -8.82 -53.62
C ARG A 107 -15.99 -8.97 -53.84
N CYS A 108 -16.52 -8.15 -54.76
CA CYS A 108 -17.89 -8.30 -55.23
C CYS A 108 -18.05 -9.67 -55.90
N ARG A 109 -19.03 -10.47 -55.48
CA ARG A 109 -19.27 -11.82 -56.06
C ARG A 109 -19.62 -11.80 -57.55
N THR A 110 -20.16 -10.68 -58.06
CA THR A 110 -20.63 -10.60 -59.46
C THR A 110 -19.56 -10.12 -60.43
N CYS A 111 -18.73 -9.15 -60.04
CA CYS A 111 -17.74 -8.55 -60.94
C CYS A 111 -16.30 -8.65 -60.45
N GLU A 112 -16.08 -9.34 -59.33
CA GLU A 112 -14.79 -9.61 -58.68
C GLU A 112 -13.94 -8.38 -58.32
N ARG A 113 -14.45 -7.16 -58.55
CA ARG A 113 -13.79 -5.94 -58.11
C ARG A 113 -13.80 -5.84 -56.59
N LEU A 114 -12.71 -5.33 -56.06
CA LEU A 114 -12.55 -5.09 -54.63
C LEU A 114 -13.57 -4.05 -54.16
N GLY A 115 -14.34 -4.39 -53.13
CA GLY A 115 -15.30 -3.50 -52.49
C GLY A 115 -14.60 -2.43 -51.66
N ILE A 116 -15.29 -1.30 -51.47
CA ILE A 116 -14.85 -0.26 -50.55
C ILE A 116 -15.66 -0.40 -49.28
N LEU A 117 -14.98 -0.62 -48.16
CA LEU A 117 -15.61 -0.71 -46.85
C LEU A 117 -16.21 0.64 -46.45
N ARG A 118 -17.47 0.60 -46.02
CA ARG A 118 -18.15 1.61 -45.23
C ARG A 118 -18.44 1.01 -43.87
N LEU A 119 -17.91 1.64 -42.83
CA LEU A 119 -18.28 1.34 -41.46
C LEU A 119 -19.66 1.93 -41.23
N ASP A 120 -20.54 1.18 -40.57
CA ASP A 120 -21.86 1.70 -40.23
C ASP A 120 -21.67 2.70 -39.07
N GLU A 121 -21.87 4.00 -39.32
CA GLU A 121 -21.65 5.11 -38.34
C GLU A 121 -22.57 5.02 -37.11
N ASN A 122 -23.60 4.18 -37.16
CA ASN A 122 -24.36 3.72 -36.01
C ASN A 122 -24.31 2.19 -36.00
N SER A 123 -23.30 1.59 -35.36
CA SER A 123 -23.32 0.18 -35.01
C SER A 123 -23.80 0.01 -33.57
N PRO A 124 -25.11 0.00 -33.29
CA PRO A 124 -25.61 -0.66 -32.09
C PRO A 124 -25.34 -2.16 -32.25
N ASN A 125 -24.82 -2.81 -31.21
CA ASN A 125 -24.77 -4.27 -31.09
C ASN A 125 -26.15 -4.87 -31.41
N THR A 126 -26.36 -5.27 -32.67
CA THR A 126 -27.64 -5.81 -33.14
C THR A 126 -27.37 -6.99 -34.07
N THR A 127 -27.07 -8.13 -33.44
CA THR A 127 -27.54 -9.41 -33.95
C THR A 127 -29.07 -9.47 -33.82
N THR A 128 -29.78 -9.57 -34.93
CA THR A 128 -31.17 -10.09 -34.97
C THR A 128 -31.31 -11.13 -36.08
N PRO A 129 -32.24 -12.09 -35.94
CA PRO A 129 -31.95 -13.51 -36.06
C PRO A 129 -32.51 -14.07 -37.36
N SER A 130 -31.76 -14.96 -38.01
CA SER A 130 -32.34 -15.88 -38.98
C SER A 130 -33.14 -16.93 -38.22
N GLN A 131 -34.36 -17.17 -38.69
CA GLN A 131 -35.34 -18.13 -38.18
C GLN A 131 -34.72 -19.51 -37.92
N HIS A 132 -34.32 -19.73 -36.68
CA HIS A 132 -34.34 -21.02 -36.00
C HIS A 132 -35.13 -20.80 -34.72
N HIS A 133 -35.93 -21.79 -34.32
CA HIS A 133 -36.73 -21.74 -33.10
C HIS A 133 -35.95 -21.09 -31.94
N PRO A 134 -36.53 -20.10 -31.24
CA PRO A 134 -35.82 -19.38 -30.19
C PRO A 134 -35.64 -20.29 -28.99
N LEU A 135 -34.41 -20.80 -28.79
CA LEU A 135 -33.93 -21.01 -27.44
C LEU A 135 -33.61 -19.62 -26.88
N THR A 136 -34.48 -19.12 -26.00
CA THR A 136 -34.20 -17.95 -25.16
C THR A 136 -32.89 -18.21 -24.41
N MET A 137 -31.78 -17.60 -24.83
CA MET A 137 -30.56 -17.57 -24.01
C MET A 137 -30.76 -16.53 -22.92
N THR A 138 -31.30 -16.99 -21.80
CA THR A 138 -31.38 -16.22 -20.56
C THR A 138 -29.96 -15.84 -20.11
N THR A 139 -29.75 -14.55 -19.85
CA THR A 139 -28.53 -14.08 -19.19
C THR A 139 -28.32 -14.87 -17.89
N PRO A 140 -27.15 -15.48 -17.65
CA PRO A 140 -26.93 -16.22 -16.41
C PRO A 140 -27.04 -15.31 -15.19
N THR A 141 -27.77 -15.79 -14.19
CA THR A 141 -27.86 -15.15 -12.86
C THR A 141 -27.06 -15.96 -11.86
N VAL A 142 -26.14 -15.28 -11.14
CA VAL A 142 -25.25 -15.88 -10.14
C VAL A 142 -25.55 -15.31 -8.77
N PHE A 143 -25.83 -16.18 -7.80
CA PHE A 143 -25.84 -15.80 -6.39
C PHE A 143 -24.41 -15.82 -5.83
N ILE A 144 -23.94 -14.74 -5.22
CA ILE A 144 -22.63 -14.65 -4.59
C ILE A 144 -22.80 -14.50 -3.09
N THR A 145 -22.25 -15.42 -2.30
CA THR A 145 -22.13 -15.19 -0.86
C THR A 145 -21.04 -14.17 -0.57
N GLY A 146 -21.33 -13.19 0.29
CA GLY A 146 -20.29 -12.29 0.81
C GLY A 146 -19.79 -11.31 -0.26
N ALA A 147 -20.70 -10.81 -1.12
CA ALA A 147 -20.37 -9.89 -2.19
C ALA A 147 -19.68 -8.59 -1.71
N THR A 148 -19.84 -8.19 -0.45
CA THR A 148 -19.17 -7.03 0.12
C THR A 148 -17.74 -7.31 0.63
N GLY A 149 -17.28 -8.57 0.60
CA GLY A 149 -15.92 -8.97 0.91
C GLY A 149 -15.03 -9.01 -0.35
N SER A 150 -13.72 -9.26 -0.17
CA SER A 150 -12.74 -9.20 -1.27
C SER A 150 -13.10 -10.09 -2.45
N GLN A 151 -13.27 -11.40 -2.23
CA GLN A 151 -13.54 -12.35 -3.33
C GLN A 151 -14.90 -12.08 -4.00
N GLY A 152 -15.94 -11.92 -3.20
CA GLY A 152 -17.30 -11.72 -3.70
C GLY A 152 -17.46 -10.41 -4.46
N SER A 153 -16.82 -9.33 -4.01
CA SER A 153 -16.86 -8.03 -4.69
C SER A 153 -16.14 -8.11 -6.03
N ALA A 154 -14.92 -8.64 -6.06
CA ALA A 154 -14.15 -8.81 -7.29
C ALA A 154 -14.93 -9.65 -8.32
N LEU A 155 -15.56 -10.74 -7.88
CA LEU A 155 -16.38 -11.60 -8.74
C LEU A 155 -17.65 -10.87 -9.22
N ALA A 156 -18.34 -10.12 -8.35
CA ALA A 156 -19.50 -9.34 -8.76
C ALA A 156 -19.13 -8.34 -9.87
N HIS A 157 -18.07 -7.54 -9.69
CA HIS A 157 -17.59 -6.63 -10.73
C HIS A 157 -17.19 -7.36 -12.01
N HIS A 158 -16.52 -8.51 -11.91
CA HIS A 158 -16.14 -9.31 -13.07
C HIS A 158 -17.37 -9.81 -13.85
N LEU A 159 -18.36 -10.39 -13.17
CA LEU A 159 -19.58 -10.91 -13.79
C LEU A 159 -20.45 -9.79 -14.37
N ARG A 160 -20.53 -8.63 -13.72
CA ARG A 160 -21.26 -7.47 -14.26
C ARG A 160 -20.64 -6.95 -15.56
N ARG A 161 -19.30 -6.95 -15.69
CA ARG A 161 -18.61 -6.63 -16.96
C ARG A 161 -18.92 -7.61 -18.09
N LEU A 162 -19.27 -8.85 -17.76
CA LEU A 162 -19.75 -9.87 -18.71
C LEU A 162 -21.26 -9.77 -19.00
N ASN A 163 -21.93 -8.75 -18.48
CA ASN A 163 -23.39 -8.56 -18.51
C ASN A 163 -24.19 -9.66 -17.80
N TRP A 164 -23.60 -10.40 -16.86
CA TRP A 164 -24.32 -11.42 -16.08
C TRP A 164 -25.09 -10.77 -14.93
N ALA A 165 -26.26 -11.33 -14.58
CA ALA A 165 -27.00 -10.88 -13.41
C ALA A 165 -26.35 -11.42 -12.13
N VAL A 166 -26.27 -10.59 -11.10
CA VAL A 166 -25.63 -10.94 -9.83
C VAL A 166 -26.57 -10.62 -8.69
N HIS A 167 -26.84 -11.62 -7.86
CA HIS A 167 -27.63 -11.50 -6.63
C HIS A 167 -26.74 -11.79 -5.42
N SER A 168 -27.02 -11.15 -4.29
CA SER A 168 -26.35 -11.44 -3.01
C SER A 168 -27.24 -11.00 -1.85
N THR A 169 -26.91 -11.46 -0.64
CA THR A 169 -27.42 -10.86 0.59
C THR A 169 -26.44 -9.83 1.16
N ALA A 170 -26.94 -8.87 1.92
CA ALA A 170 -26.12 -7.96 2.72
C ALA A 170 -26.85 -7.58 4.01
N ARG A 171 -26.12 -7.57 5.13
CA ARG A 171 -26.67 -7.21 6.45
C ARG A 171 -26.98 -5.71 6.57
N ASN A 172 -26.19 -4.88 5.92
CA ASN A 172 -26.37 -3.42 5.92
C ASN A 172 -26.26 -2.85 4.50
N LEU A 173 -27.41 -2.48 3.93
CA LEU A 173 -27.51 -1.90 2.58
C LEU A 173 -26.99 -0.47 2.48
N SER A 174 -26.85 0.25 3.60
CA SER A 174 -26.30 1.62 3.61
C SER A 174 -24.77 1.66 3.68
N SER A 175 -24.10 0.50 3.82
CA SER A 175 -22.65 0.45 3.83
C SER A 175 -22.06 0.86 2.46
N PRO A 176 -20.88 1.52 2.43
CA PRO A 176 -20.26 1.92 1.16
C PRO A 176 -20.07 0.76 0.17
N ALA A 177 -19.71 -0.43 0.66
CA ALA A 177 -19.56 -1.62 -0.16
C ALA A 177 -20.89 -2.08 -0.78
N ALA A 178 -21.99 -2.06 -0.03
CA ALA A 178 -23.31 -2.44 -0.56
C ALA A 178 -23.82 -1.43 -1.60
N GLN A 179 -23.58 -0.13 -1.37
CA GLN A 179 -23.94 0.93 -2.30
C GLN A 179 -23.16 0.82 -3.61
N ALA A 180 -21.85 0.57 -3.54
CA ALA A 180 -21.00 0.36 -4.72
C ALA A 180 -21.47 -0.82 -5.58
N LEU A 181 -21.86 -1.94 -4.94
CA LEU A 181 -22.40 -3.10 -5.66
C LEU A 181 -23.76 -2.80 -6.31
N THR A 182 -24.64 -2.09 -5.60
CA THR A 182 -25.94 -1.67 -6.14
C THR A 182 -25.75 -0.78 -7.38
N ALA A 183 -24.77 0.13 -7.34
CA ALA A 183 -24.48 1.05 -8.43
C ALA A 183 -24.07 0.34 -9.74
N ILE A 184 -23.42 -0.82 -9.65
CA ILE A 184 -23.09 -1.65 -10.82
C ILE A 184 -24.20 -2.65 -11.21
N GLY A 185 -25.36 -2.57 -10.55
CA GLY A 185 -26.54 -3.40 -10.83
C GLY A 185 -26.54 -4.77 -10.16
N VAL A 186 -25.82 -4.95 -9.04
CA VAL A 186 -25.98 -6.14 -8.18
C VAL A 186 -27.29 -6.02 -7.39
N GLN A 187 -28.09 -7.09 -7.39
CA GLN A 187 -29.29 -7.15 -6.57
C GLN A 187 -28.94 -7.61 -5.16
N LEU A 188 -29.19 -6.74 -4.18
CA LEU A 188 -28.92 -7.02 -2.77
C LEU A 188 -30.22 -7.20 -1.98
N THR A 189 -30.37 -8.38 -1.39
CA THR A 189 -31.46 -8.67 -0.44
C THR A 189 -30.96 -8.41 1.00
N PRO A 190 -31.68 -7.65 1.83
CA PRO A 190 -31.31 -7.47 3.23
C PRO A 190 -31.45 -8.82 3.96
N GLY A 191 -30.39 -9.26 4.65
CA GLY A 191 -30.41 -10.53 5.38
C GLY A 191 -29.02 -11.02 5.76
N SER A 192 -28.97 -11.98 6.68
CA SER A 192 -27.76 -12.70 7.07
C SER A 192 -27.72 -14.09 6.42
N TRP A 193 -26.64 -14.82 6.66
CA TRP A 193 -26.51 -16.21 6.23
C TRP A 193 -27.26 -17.21 7.12
N ASP A 194 -27.79 -16.74 8.26
CA ASP A 194 -28.66 -17.53 9.14
C ASP A 194 -30.15 -17.27 8.84
N ASP A 195 -30.46 -16.34 7.92
CA ASP A 195 -31.81 -16.03 7.47
C ASP A 195 -32.15 -16.79 6.19
N GLU A 196 -32.76 -17.96 6.36
CA GLU A 196 -33.12 -18.85 5.25
C GLU A 196 -34.12 -18.20 4.27
N ALA A 197 -35.07 -17.40 4.77
CA ALA A 197 -36.05 -16.74 3.92
C ALA A 197 -35.39 -15.67 3.03
N ALA A 198 -34.45 -14.90 3.59
CA ALA A 198 -33.65 -13.96 2.82
C ALA A 198 -32.77 -14.66 1.77
N LEU A 199 -32.16 -15.80 2.13
CA LEU A 199 -31.38 -16.62 1.19
C LEU A 199 -32.25 -17.15 0.03
N ALA A 200 -33.42 -17.71 0.33
CA ALA A 200 -34.34 -18.20 -0.68
C ALA A 200 -34.81 -17.09 -1.62
N SER A 201 -35.15 -15.92 -1.07
CA SER A 201 -35.53 -14.73 -1.84
C SER A 201 -34.39 -14.25 -2.74
N ALA A 202 -33.16 -14.18 -2.21
CA ALA A 202 -32.00 -13.72 -2.98
C ALA A 202 -31.57 -14.72 -4.06
N MET A 203 -31.71 -16.03 -3.82
CA MET A 203 -31.38 -17.08 -4.79
C MET A 203 -32.47 -17.32 -5.83
N ALA A 204 -33.66 -16.74 -5.68
CA ALA A 204 -34.74 -16.88 -6.64
C ALA A 204 -34.29 -16.44 -8.05
N GLY A 205 -34.45 -17.33 -9.04
CA GLY A 205 -34.03 -17.09 -10.42
C GLY A 205 -32.52 -17.21 -10.68
N CYS A 206 -31.72 -17.58 -9.67
CA CYS A 206 -30.30 -17.87 -9.85
C CYS A 206 -30.09 -19.25 -10.46
N SER A 207 -29.20 -19.33 -11.45
CA SER A 207 -28.80 -20.59 -12.10
C SER A 207 -27.46 -21.11 -11.59
N LYS A 208 -26.68 -20.25 -10.93
CA LYS A 208 -25.32 -20.51 -10.48
C LYS A 208 -25.11 -19.90 -9.09
N MET A 209 -24.20 -20.47 -8.30
CA MET A 209 -23.82 -19.94 -6.99
C MET A 209 -22.30 -19.93 -6.81
N PHE A 210 -21.78 -18.83 -6.26
CA PHE A 210 -20.45 -18.76 -5.68
C PHE A 210 -20.56 -18.83 -4.15
N LEU A 211 -20.02 -19.90 -3.56
CA LEU A 211 -20.07 -20.19 -2.13
C LEU A 211 -18.71 -19.92 -1.49
N CYS A 212 -18.63 -18.91 -0.62
CA CYS A 212 -17.44 -18.48 0.09
C CYS A 212 -17.85 -18.04 1.50
N LEU A 213 -17.65 -18.93 2.47
CA LEU A 213 -18.02 -18.71 3.87
C LEU A 213 -16.83 -18.27 4.72
N LEU A 214 -17.15 -17.64 5.85
CA LEU A 214 -16.18 -17.19 6.84
C LEU A 214 -16.20 -18.13 8.05
N PRO A 215 -15.03 -18.51 8.59
CA PRO A 215 -14.99 -19.28 9.82
C PRO A 215 -15.48 -18.42 11.01
N ASP A 216 -16.19 -19.06 11.92
CA ASP A 216 -16.54 -18.52 13.23
C ASP A 216 -15.71 -19.28 14.26
N PHE A 217 -14.72 -18.63 14.88
CA PHE A 217 -13.86 -19.28 15.86
C PHE A 217 -14.54 -19.45 17.23
N GLY A 218 -15.65 -18.74 17.49
CA GLY A 218 -16.45 -18.89 18.70
C GLY A 218 -17.47 -20.03 18.60
N ASP A 219 -17.98 -20.31 17.39
CA ASP A 219 -18.75 -21.52 17.05
C ASP A 219 -18.18 -22.15 15.78
N PRO A 220 -17.18 -23.04 15.88
CA PRO A 220 -16.55 -23.68 14.73
C PRO A 220 -17.53 -24.44 13.85
N THR A 221 -18.69 -24.86 14.37
CA THR A 221 -19.65 -25.64 13.59
C THR A 221 -20.58 -24.77 12.74
N ARG A 222 -20.66 -23.45 13.02
CA ARG A 222 -21.56 -22.52 12.33
C ARG A 222 -21.33 -22.47 10.83
N GLU A 223 -20.07 -22.44 10.41
CA GLU A 223 -19.69 -22.34 9.00
C GLU A 223 -20.25 -23.53 8.20
N LEU A 224 -20.07 -24.76 8.71
CA LEU A 224 -20.57 -25.97 8.06
C LEU A 224 -22.10 -26.04 8.07
N ARG A 225 -22.76 -25.61 9.15
CA ARG A 225 -24.23 -25.51 9.19
C ARG A 225 -24.76 -24.54 8.14
N GLN A 226 -24.13 -23.38 7.99
CA GLN A 226 -24.49 -22.39 6.96
C GLN A 226 -24.31 -22.95 5.55
N ALA A 227 -23.23 -23.69 5.28
CA ALA A 227 -23.04 -24.36 4.00
C ALA A 227 -24.17 -25.36 3.70
N GLY A 228 -24.56 -26.18 4.68
CA GLY A 228 -25.68 -27.11 4.55
C GLY A 228 -26.99 -26.43 4.19
N VAL A 229 -27.33 -25.34 4.88
CA VAL A 229 -28.53 -24.54 4.58
C VAL A 229 -28.45 -23.94 3.19
N MET A 230 -27.35 -23.26 2.83
CA MET A 230 -27.21 -22.60 1.53
C MET A 230 -27.22 -23.58 0.36
N VAL A 231 -26.59 -24.73 0.48
CA VAL A 231 -26.60 -25.76 -0.57
C VAL A 231 -28.02 -26.29 -0.78
N ARG A 232 -28.76 -26.55 0.30
CA ARG A 232 -30.17 -26.97 0.20
C ARG A 232 -31.03 -25.90 -0.45
N VAL A 233 -30.95 -24.64 0.01
CA VAL A 233 -31.73 -23.52 -0.51
C VAL A 233 -31.39 -23.26 -1.98
N ALA A 234 -30.10 -23.32 -2.35
CA ALA A 234 -29.67 -23.15 -3.74
C ALA A 234 -30.27 -24.23 -4.65
N ARG A 235 -30.25 -25.49 -4.21
CA ARG A 235 -30.89 -26.60 -4.95
C ARG A 235 -32.39 -26.38 -5.11
N GLU A 236 -33.08 -26.00 -4.04
CA GLU A 236 -34.52 -25.70 -4.04
C GLU A 236 -34.88 -24.50 -4.95
N ALA A 237 -33.98 -23.52 -5.05
CA ALA A 237 -34.11 -22.37 -5.95
C ALA A 237 -33.77 -22.67 -7.42
N GLY A 238 -33.32 -23.89 -7.74
CA GLY A 238 -32.98 -24.31 -9.10
C GLY A 238 -31.57 -23.95 -9.56
N VAL A 239 -30.65 -23.67 -8.64
CA VAL A 239 -29.22 -23.51 -8.97
C VAL A 239 -28.68 -24.82 -9.53
N LYS A 240 -27.98 -24.74 -10.67
CA LYS A 240 -27.42 -25.88 -11.39
C LYS A 240 -25.92 -26.03 -11.23
N GLN A 241 -25.22 -24.91 -11.02
CA GLN A 241 -23.76 -24.90 -10.88
C GLN A 241 -23.30 -24.21 -9.62
N VAL A 242 -22.35 -24.82 -8.90
CA VAL A 242 -21.73 -24.22 -7.70
C VAL A 242 -20.22 -24.12 -7.86
N VAL A 243 -19.67 -22.94 -7.60
CA VAL A 243 -18.21 -22.76 -7.42
C VAL A 243 -17.99 -22.41 -5.96
N ALA A 244 -17.28 -23.26 -5.22
CA ALA A 244 -17.04 -23.03 -3.80
C ALA A 244 -15.58 -22.67 -3.55
N SER A 245 -15.34 -21.55 -2.86
CA SER A 245 -14.02 -21.15 -2.36
C SER A 245 -13.82 -21.70 -0.96
N THR A 246 -12.83 -22.57 -0.79
CA THR A 246 -12.44 -23.16 0.49
C THR A 246 -11.06 -22.68 0.91
N SER A 247 -10.09 -23.57 1.09
CA SER A 247 -8.73 -23.23 1.55
C SER A 247 -7.71 -24.20 0.95
N LEU A 248 -6.54 -23.68 0.58
CA LEU A 248 -5.43 -24.49 0.04
C LEU A 248 -5.03 -25.64 0.97
N GLY A 249 -5.08 -25.41 2.28
CA GLY A 249 -4.74 -26.43 3.28
C GLY A 249 -5.62 -27.69 3.23
N VAL A 250 -6.77 -27.68 2.54
CA VAL A 250 -7.62 -28.88 2.42
C VAL A 250 -6.88 -30.03 1.70
N PHE A 251 -5.94 -29.74 0.79
CA PHE A 251 -5.13 -30.77 0.14
C PHE A 251 -4.32 -31.62 1.13
N THR A 252 -3.89 -31.05 2.28
CA THR A 252 -3.12 -31.80 3.29
C THR A 252 -3.93 -32.88 3.99
N LEU A 253 -5.27 -32.82 3.89
CA LEU A 253 -6.18 -33.84 4.43
C LEU A 253 -6.42 -34.99 3.44
N GLU A 254 -6.04 -34.82 2.17
CA GLU A 254 -6.33 -35.75 1.07
C GLU A 254 -5.15 -36.67 0.72
N GLU A 255 -3.93 -36.40 1.24
CA GLU A 255 -2.78 -37.27 1.02
C GLU A 255 -2.88 -38.56 1.86
N GLU A 256 -2.91 -39.73 1.20
CA GLU A 256 -2.70 -41.03 1.84
C GLU A 256 -1.20 -41.37 1.95
N GLY A 257 -0.77 -41.99 3.06
CA GLY A 257 0.56 -42.60 3.17
C GLY A 257 1.70 -41.74 3.73
N VAL A 258 1.50 -40.43 3.95
CA VAL A 258 2.43 -39.61 4.76
C VAL A 258 2.01 -39.72 6.22
N GLY A 259 2.29 -40.90 6.80
CA GLY A 259 2.22 -41.11 8.24
C GLY A 259 3.06 -40.05 8.94
N GLY A 260 2.56 -39.50 10.05
CA GLY A 260 3.29 -38.54 10.87
C GLY A 260 4.73 -39.00 11.01
N GLY A 261 5.65 -38.21 10.43
CA GLY A 261 7.07 -38.38 10.66
C GLY A 261 7.30 -38.39 12.17
N GLY A 262 8.23 -39.20 12.62
CA GLY A 262 8.56 -39.36 14.05
C GLY A 262 9.15 -38.10 14.70
N ASP A 263 8.96 -36.92 14.12
CA ASP A 263 9.44 -35.59 14.52
C ASP A 263 8.35 -34.70 15.14
N GLY A 264 7.08 -35.12 15.15
CA GLY A 264 5.99 -34.38 15.81
C GLY A 264 5.39 -33.25 14.97
N GLU A 265 5.82 -33.06 13.72
CA GLU A 265 5.13 -32.20 12.76
C GLU A 265 3.92 -32.95 12.19
N GLY A 266 2.71 -32.45 12.45
CA GLY A 266 1.48 -33.06 11.92
C GLY A 266 1.37 -32.95 10.38
N ARG A 267 0.32 -33.56 9.80
CA ARG A 267 0.07 -33.64 8.35
C ARG A 267 0.22 -32.27 7.66
N GLY A 268 1.24 -32.10 6.80
CA GLY A 268 1.49 -30.83 6.10
C GLY A 268 1.72 -29.63 7.02
N GLY A 269 2.34 -29.85 8.19
CA GLY A 269 2.57 -28.81 9.21
C GLY A 269 1.38 -28.51 10.11
N VAL A 270 0.27 -29.24 9.94
CA VAL A 270 -0.97 -29.04 10.73
C VAL A 270 -0.99 -30.00 11.91
N VAL A 271 -0.81 -29.45 13.12
CA VAL A 271 -0.87 -30.22 14.36
C VAL A 271 -2.27 -30.80 14.57
N ALA A 272 -2.36 -32.12 14.80
CA ALA A 272 -3.62 -32.81 15.04
C ALA A 272 -4.33 -32.26 16.29
N GLY A 273 -5.65 -32.06 16.21
CA GLY A 273 -6.45 -31.47 17.29
C GLY A 273 -6.30 -29.95 17.45
N SER A 274 -5.45 -29.29 16.67
CA SER A 274 -5.34 -27.82 16.69
C SER A 274 -6.58 -27.14 16.10
N VAL A 275 -6.76 -25.85 16.42
CA VAL A 275 -7.79 -24.99 15.80
C VAL A 275 -7.66 -24.97 14.27
N MET A 276 -6.43 -25.04 13.75
CA MET A 276 -6.19 -25.11 12.30
C MET A 276 -6.69 -26.43 11.70
N ALA A 277 -6.44 -27.56 12.37
CA ALA A 277 -6.97 -28.85 11.94
C ALA A 277 -8.52 -28.84 11.89
N GLY A 278 -9.16 -28.25 12.91
CA GLY A 278 -10.62 -28.05 12.92
C GLY A 278 -11.10 -27.14 11.80
N HIS A 279 -10.39 -26.04 11.54
CA HIS A 279 -10.70 -25.13 10.42
C HIS A 279 -10.64 -25.83 9.07
N LEU A 280 -9.59 -26.61 8.79
CA LEU A 280 -9.44 -27.34 7.52
C LEU A 280 -10.48 -28.46 7.40
N ALA A 281 -10.79 -29.17 8.49
CA ALA A 281 -11.86 -30.18 8.51
C ALA A 281 -13.23 -29.57 8.17
N ASN A 282 -13.55 -28.39 8.71
CA ASN A 282 -14.76 -27.67 8.33
C ASN A 282 -14.79 -27.31 6.85
N LYS A 283 -13.69 -26.75 6.32
CA LYS A 283 -13.57 -26.43 4.89
C LYS A 283 -13.74 -27.66 4.01
N LYS A 284 -13.18 -28.80 4.40
CA LYS A 284 -13.38 -30.09 3.71
C LYS A 284 -14.84 -30.55 3.78
N GLY A 285 -15.49 -30.42 4.93
CA GLY A 285 -16.92 -30.71 5.09
C GLY A 285 -17.81 -29.88 4.18
N ILE A 286 -17.48 -28.61 3.92
CA ILE A 286 -18.20 -27.77 2.95
C ILE A 286 -18.10 -28.37 1.54
N GLU A 287 -16.92 -28.85 1.14
CA GLU A 287 -16.75 -29.51 -0.16
C GLU A 287 -17.59 -30.79 -0.28
N GLU A 288 -17.67 -31.57 0.80
CA GLU A 288 -18.52 -32.77 0.87
C GLU A 288 -20.01 -32.43 0.76
N VAL A 289 -20.46 -31.38 1.43
CA VAL A 289 -21.84 -30.87 1.34
C VAL A 289 -22.16 -30.43 -0.09
N VAL A 290 -21.25 -29.71 -0.76
CA VAL A 290 -21.44 -29.30 -2.17
C VAL A 290 -21.47 -30.51 -3.10
N ARG A 291 -20.56 -31.47 -2.93
CA ARG A 291 -20.50 -32.71 -3.72
C ARG A 291 -21.79 -33.53 -3.57
N GLY A 292 -22.32 -33.61 -2.34
CA GLY A 292 -23.60 -34.26 -2.02
C GLY A 292 -24.84 -33.41 -2.33
N GLY A 293 -24.67 -32.17 -2.79
CA GLY A 293 -25.75 -31.19 -2.98
C GLY A 293 -26.66 -31.45 -4.18
N GLY A 294 -26.29 -32.36 -5.08
CA GLY A 294 -27.09 -32.74 -6.25
C GLY A 294 -27.08 -31.72 -7.40
N PHE A 295 -26.06 -30.86 -7.46
CA PHE A 295 -25.88 -29.90 -8.56
C PHE A 295 -25.36 -30.58 -9.83
N GLU A 296 -25.78 -30.10 -11.00
CA GLU A 296 -25.31 -30.63 -12.29
C GLU A 296 -23.79 -30.46 -12.44
N ARG A 297 -23.24 -29.35 -11.93
CA ARG A 297 -21.84 -28.97 -12.09
C ARG A 297 -21.31 -28.31 -10.81
N TRP A 298 -20.09 -28.63 -10.43
CA TRP A 298 -19.44 -28.00 -9.30
C TRP A 298 -17.92 -28.06 -9.40
N ALA A 299 -17.23 -27.10 -8.77
CA ALA A 299 -15.76 -27.08 -8.65
C ALA A 299 -15.32 -26.35 -7.36
N PHE A 300 -14.12 -26.66 -6.88
CA PHE A 300 -13.54 -26.04 -5.69
C PHE A 300 -12.33 -25.17 -6.02
N LEU A 301 -12.35 -23.95 -5.50
CA LEU A 301 -11.22 -23.02 -5.54
C LEU A 301 -10.58 -22.99 -4.15
N ARG A 302 -9.29 -23.28 -4.08
CA ARG A 302 -8.53 -23.38 -2.84
C ARG A 302 -7.41 -22.33 -2.84
N PRO A 303 -7.74 -21.06 -2.50
CA PRO A 303 -6.79 -19.97 -2.62
C PRO A 303 -5.72 -19.98 -1.53
N ALA A 304 -4.54 -19.48 -1.88
CA ALA A 304 -3.37 -19.35 -1.00
C ALA A 304 -3.42 -18.08 -0.11
N PHE A 305 -2.26 -17.49 0.24
CA PHE A 305 -2.17 -16.30 1.10
C PHE A 305 -2.56 -15.03 0.33
N PHE A 306 -3.56 -14.29 0.81
CA PHE A 306 -4.10 -13.16 0.05
C PHE A 306 -3.14 -11.98 0.07
N MET A 307 -2.84 -11.40 -1.09
CA MET A 307 -2.08 -10.14 -1.18
C MET A 307 -2.79 -9.00 -0.41
N ALA A 308 -4.13 -9.00 -0.42
CA ALA A 308 -4.95 -8.06 0.34
C ALA A 308 -4.81 -8.18 1.87
N ASN A 309 -4.10 -9.19 2.40
CA ASN A 309 -3.78 -9.25 3.83
C ASN A 309 -2.87 -8.10 4.29
N PHE A 310 -2.12 -7.48 3.36
CA PHE A 310 -1.31 -6.31 3.63
C PHE A 310 -2.10 -4.99 3.62
N LEU A 311 -3.42 -5.03 3.36
CA LEU A 311 -4.28 -3.85 3.26
C LEU A 311 -5.32 -3.78 4.40
N GLU A 312 -5.83 -2.58 4.69
CA GLU A 312 -6.92 -2.40 5.66
C GLU A 312 -8.23 -3.07 5.15
N PRO A 313 -9.06 -3.65 6.03
CA PRO A 313 -8.85 -3.80 7.48
C PRO A 313 -8.05 -5.07 7.86
N LYS A 314 -7.58 -5.85 6.89
CA LYS A 314 -6.98 -7.18 7.12
C LYS A 314 -5.58 -7.11 7.73
N VAL A 315 -4.84 -6.04 7.45
CA VAL A 315 -3.51 -5.77 8.00
C VAL A 315 -3.49 -5.79 9.53
N ALA A 316 -4.63 -5.54 10.20
CA ALA A 316 -4.75 -5.65 11.66
C ALA A 316 -4.40 -7.06 12.20
N ARG A 317 -4.44 -8.11 11.36
CA ARG A 317 -4.00 -9.46 11.74
C ARG A 317 -2.49 -9.68 11.58
N TYR A 318 -1.81 -8.79 10.87
CA TYR A 318 -0.37 -8.78 10.63
C TYR A 318 0.18 -7.37 10.90
N PRO A 319 0.13 -6.88 12.16
CA PRO A 319 0.46 -5.49 12.46
C PRO A 319 1.97 -5.22 12.44
N GLU A 320 2.81 -6.23 12.68
CA GLU A 320 4.27 -6.05 12.85
C GLU A 320 4.97 -5.36 11.68
N PRO A 321 4.73 -5.71 10.39
CA PRO A 321 5.34 -5.00 9.26
C PRO A 321 5.11 -3.49 9.32
N ARG A 322 3.87 -3.09 9.65
CA ARG A 322 3.47 -1.68 9.80
C ARG A 322 4.12 -1.04 11.03
N GLU A 323 4.00 -1.69 12.18
CA GLU A 323 4.36 -1.12 13.49
C GLU A 323 5.87 -1.12 13.77
N LYS A 324 6.55 -2.20 13.37
CA LYS A 324 7.94 -2.50 13.74
C LYS A 324 8.89 -2.49 12.54
N GLY A 325 8.38 -2.41 11.31
CA GLY A 325 9.19 -2.61 10.11
C GLY A 325 9.74 -4.03 9.94
N THR A 326 9.27 -4.97 10.77
CA THR A 326 9.69 -6.37 10.76
C THR A 326 8.49 -7.29 10.77
N TRP A 327 8.62 -8.49 10.20
CA TRP A 327 7.60 -9.53 10.31
C TRP A 327 8.17 -10.78 10.94
N THR A 328 7.83 -11.04 12.21
CA THR A 328 8.16 -12.30 12.85
C THR A 328 7.28 -13.42 12.29
N THR A 329 7.89 -14.45 11.72
CA THR A 329 7.18 -15.49 10.98
C THR A 329 7.70 -16.89 11.28
N ALA A 330 6.79 -17.86 11.31
CA ALA A 330 7.12 -19.28 11.33
C ALA A 330 7.32 -19.87 9.92
N MET A 331 7.40 -19.05 8.86
CA MET A 331 7.93 -19.51 7.56
C MET A 331 9.44 -19.81 7.67
N THR A 332 10.05 -20.42 6.66
CA THR A 332 11.51 -20.49 6.52
C THR A 332 11.98 -19.47 5.46
N PRO A 333 13.27 -19.07 5.44
CA PRO A 333 13.77 -18.11 4.45
C PRO A 333 13.58 -18.57 3.00
N GLU A 334 13.70 -19.87 2.75
CA GLU A 334 13.66 -20.47 1.41
C GLU A 334 12.24 -20.88 0.98
N ALA A 335 11.30 -21.04 1.92
CA ALA A 335 9.96 -21.49 1.59
C ALA A 335 9.18 -20.41 0.82
N PRO A 336 8.62 -20.73 -0.36
CA PRO A 336 7.80 -19.79 -1.09
C PRO A 336 6.48 -19.54 -0.37
N LEU A 337 6.20 -18.27 -0.06
CA LEU A 337 4.88 -17.78 0.28
C LEU A 337 4.05 -17.66 -1.01
N ALA A 338 3.09 -18.56 -1.16
CA ALA A 338 2.15 -18.52 -2.28
C ALA A 338 1.14 -17.36 -2.11
N LEU A 339 1.26 -16.32 -2.93
CA LEU A 339 0.44 -15.11 -2.89
C LEU A 339 -0.68 -15.20 -3.92
N ILE A 340 -1.90 -14.84 -3.54
CA ILE A 340 -3.07 -14.80 -4.44
C ILE A 340 -3.75 -13.43 -4.40
N ASP A 341 -3.99 -12.87 -5.57
CA ASP A 341 -4.87 -11.72 -5.72
C ASP A 341 -6.34 -12.17 -5.74
N HIS A 342 -7.17 -11.52 -4.95
CA HIS A 342 -8.62 -11.74 -4.94
C HIS A 342 -9.29 -11.48 -6.30
N VAL A 343 -8.71 -10.62 -7.16
CA VAL A 343 -9.18 -10.41 -8.54
C VAL A 343 -8.91 -11.63 -9.43
N ASP A 344 -7.84 -12.37 -9.19
CA ASP A 344 -7.50 -13.59 -9.92
C ASP A 344 -8.42 -14.74 -9.51
N ILE A 345 -8.76 -14.85 -8.23
CA ILE A 345 -9.78 -15.82 -7.77
C ILE A 345 -11.12 -15.56 -8.48
N ALA A 346 -11.52 -14.30 -8.60
CA ALA A 346 -12.73 -13.90 -9.32
C ALA A 346 -12.68 -14.25 -10.82
N ALA A 347 -11.55 -13.99 -11.49
CA ALA A 347 -11.36 -14.34 -12.88
C ALA A 347 -11.41 -15.86 -13.11
N PHE A 348 -10.79 -16.64 -12.22
CA PHE A 348 -10.82 -18.09 -12.29
C PHE A 348 -12.23 -18.63 -12.04
N ALA A 349 -12.94 -18.12 -11.03
CA ALA A 349 -14.34 -18.49 -10.76
C ALA A 349 -15.25 -18.18 -11.96
N ALA A 350 -15.06 -17.03 -12.62
CA ALA A 350 -15.80 -16.68 -13.83
C ALA A 350 -15.51 -17.66 -14.98
N ALA A 351 -14.25 -18.06 -15.18
CA ALA A 351 -13.89 -19.08 -16.17
C ALA A 351 -14.56 -20.43 -15.88
N VAL A 352 -14.60 -20.85 -14.62
CA VAL A 352 -15.32 -22.05 -14.18
C VAL A 352 -16.81 -21.97 -14.48
N PHE A 353 -17.44 -20.82 -14.26
CA PHE A 353 -18.85 -20.64 -14.60
C PHE A 353 -19.13 -20.67 -16.11
N GLN A 354 -18.20 -20.21 -16.93
CA GLN A 354 -18.32 -20.16 -18.40
C GLN A 354 -18.03 -21.52 -19.07
N GLN A 355 -17.17 -22.34 -18.47
CA GLN A 355 -16.76 -23.64 -19.01
C GLN A 355 -17.08 -24.78 -18.02
N PRO A 356 -18.35 -24.96 -17.62
CA PRO A 356 -18.73 -25.85 -16.52
C PRO A 356 -18.27 -27.29 -16.72
N ASP A 357 -18.27 -27.82 -17.95
CA ASP A 357 -17.85 -29.20 -18.24
C ASP A 357 -16.34 -29.40 -18.09
N ARG A 358 -15.54 -28.38 -18.41
CA ARG A 358 -14.07 -28.43 -18.29
C ARG A 358 -13.61 -28.56 -16.83
N PHE A 359 -14.38 -27.98 -15.92
CA PHE A 359 -13.95 -27.77 -14.53
C PHE A 359 -14.76 -28.55 -13.50
N HIS A 360 -15.77 -29.31 -13.93
CA HIS A 360 -16.60 -30.11 -13.04
C HIS A 360 -15.80 -31.17 -12.29
N ASP A 361 -16.11 -31.35 -11.00
CA ASP A 361 -15.55 -32.41 -10.15
C ASP A 361 -14.04 -32.26 -9.93
N ARG A 362 -13.57 -31.01 -9.88
CA ARG A 362 -12.17 -30.66 -9.70
C ARG A 362 -11.98 -29.64 -8.58
N ALA A 363 -10.81 -29.72 -7.93
CA ALA A 363 -10.34 -28.76 -6.93
C ALA A 363 -9.01 -28.15 -7.40
N PHE A 364 -8.88 -26.83 -7.27
CA PHE A 364 -7.74 -26.06 -7.78
C PHE A 364 -7.05 -25.31 -6.65
N GLY A 365 -5.76 -25.58 -6.43
CA GLY A 365 -4.91 -24.70 -5.64
C GLY A 365 -4.62 -23.41 -6.41
N LEU A 366 -4.87 -22.24 -5.82
CA LEU A 366 -4.71 -20.96 -6.52
C LEU A 366 -3.66 -20.07 -5.85
N ALA A 367 -2.64 -19.69 -6.63
CA ALA A 367 -1.76 -18.55 -6.37
C ALA A 367 -1.57 -17.74 -7.65
N SER A 368 -1.31 -16.46 -7.49
CA SER A 368 -0.90 -15.55 -8.56
C SER A 368 0.60 -15.51 -8.73
N GLU A 369 1.35 -15.62 -7.63
CA GLU A 369 2.80 -15.55 -7.62
C GLU A 369 3.38 -16.31 -6.41
N LEU A 370 4.61 -16.80 -6.54
CA LEU A 370 5.38 -17.44 -5.48
C LEU A 370 6.59 -16.57 -5.17
N LEU A 371 6.65 -16.03 -3.96
CA LEU A 371 7.78 -15.23 -3.46
C LEU A 371 8.20 -15.73 -2.09
N THR A 372 9.46 -15.59 -1.71
CA THR A 372 9.85 -15.75 -0.30
C THR A 372 9.22 -14.64 0.56
N VAL A 373 9.21 -14.83 1.89
CA VAL A 373 8.71 -13.78 2.81
C VAL A 373 9.52 -12.50 2.68
N GLN A 374 10.85 -12.60 2.54
CA GLN A 374 11.70 -11.42 2.41
C GLN A 374 11.45 -10.71 1.07
N GLU A 375 11.34 -11.41 -0.05
CA GLU A 375 11.00 -10.79 -1.35
C GLU A 375 9.63 -10.10 -1.32
N THR A 376 8.65 -10.70 -0.63
CA THR A 376 7.33 -10.09 -0.42
C THR A 376 7.47 -8.78 0.37
N LEU A 377 8.26 -8.77 1.44
CA LEU A 377 8.49 -7.57 2.26
C LEU A 377 9.31 -6.52 1.52
N ASP A 378 10.26 -6.91 0.67
CA ASP A 378 11.04 -6.01 -0.16
C ASP A 378 10.15 -5.29 -1.17
N ALA A 379 9.27 -6.03 -1.87
CA ALA A 379 8.30 -5.45 -2.80
C ALA A 379 7.30 -4.52 -2.09
N LEU A 380 6.77 -4.93 -0.94
CA LEU A 380 5.89 -4.10 -0.12
C LEU A 380 6.62 -2.85 0.38
N GLY A 381 7.88 -2.99 0.80
CA GLY A 381 8.73 -1.91 1.27
C GLY A 381 9.06 -0.89 0.18
N GLU A 382 9.40 -1.36 -1.04
CA GLU A 382 9.58 -0.51 -2.23
C GLU A 382 8.32 0.32 -2.50
N ALA A 383 7.14 -0.33 -2.52
CA ALA A 383 5.87 0.35 -2.74
C ALA A 383 5.48 1.33 -1.61
N ALA A 384 5.90 1.04 -0.38
CA ALA A 384 5.66 1.86 0.80
C ALA A 384 6.74 2.95 1.03
N GLY A 385 7.85 2.93 0.30
CA GLY A 385 8.98 3.84 0.51
C GLY A 385 9.77 3.58 1.80
N ARG A 386 9.78 2.36 2.34
CA ARG A 386 10.51 2.01 3.56
C ARG A 386 11.10 0.60 3.53
N SER A 387 12.14 0.35 4.32
CA SER A 387 12.71 -1.00 4.46
C SER A 387 11.84 -1.86 5.40
N LEU A 388 11.58 -3.10 5.00
CA LEU A 388 10.88 -4.12 5.79
C LEU A 388 11.73 -5.39 5.83
N LYS A 389 11.73 -6.11 6.97
CA LYS A 389 12.54 -7.32 7.13
C LYS A 389 11.79 -8.49 7.76
N ALA A 390 12.04 -9.69 7.27
CA ALA A 390 11.53 -10.91 7.89
C ALA A 390 12.40 -11.29 9.10
N VAL A 391 11.77 -11.77 10.17
CA VAL A 391 12.43 -12.40 11.32
C VAL A 391 11.89 -13.82 11.44
N PHE A 392 12.73 -14.81 11.12
CA PHE A 392 12.32 -16.21 11.09
C PHE A 392 12.48 -16.84 12.47
N MET A 393 11.41 -17.47 12.95
CA MET A 393 11.41 -18.16 14.25
C MET A 393 12.23 -19.45 14.19
N THR A 394 12.89 -19.76 15.28
CA THR A 394 13.51 -21.07 15.54
C THR A 394 12.46 -22.14 15.82
N ASP A 395 12.83 -23.42 15.67
CA ASP A 395 11.91 -24.54 15.95
C ASP A 395 11.45 -24.56 17.41
N GLU A 396 12.30 -24.14 18.35
CA GLU A 396 11.95 -24.03 19.77
C GLU A 396 10.87 -22.95 20.02
N GLU A 397 11.00 -21.78 19.37
CA GLU A 397 10.00 -20.72 19.46
C GLU A 397 8.66 -21.11 18.82
N ILE A 398 8.72 -21.85 17.71
CA ILE A 398 7.53 -22.39 17.04
C ILE A 398 6.83 -23.38 17.95
N ALA A 399 7.56 -24.36 18.49
CA ALA A 399 7.00 -25.37 19.40
C ALA A 399 6.33 -24.73 20.62
N GLU A 400 6.93 -23.69 21.21
CA GLU A 400 6.34 -22.95 22.33
C GLU A 400 5.04 -22.23 21.95
N LYS A 401 5.02 -21.54 20.80
CA LYS A 401 3.82 -20.85 20.32
C LYS A 401 2.70 -21.81 19.87
N GLN A 402 3.06 -23.01 19.41
CA GLN A 402 2.08 -24.05 19.09
C GLN A 402 1.44 -24.66 20.34
N ARG A 403 2.21 -24.85 21.43
CA ARG A 403 1.68 -25.31 22.73
C ARG A 403 0.63 -24.36 23.30
N THR A 404 0.76 -23.07 23.05
CA THR A 404 -0.18 -22.02 23.49
C THR A 404 -1.34 -21.78 22.51
N SER A 405 -1.52 -22.66 21.52
CA SER A 405 -2.65 -22.65 20.55
C SER A 405 -2.75 -21.40 19.68
N ASN A 406 -1.63 -20.79 19.25
CA ASN A 406 -1.66 -19.67 18.32
C ASN A 406 -2.06 -20.14 16.90
N VAL A 407 -3.29 -19.80 16.48
CA VAL A 407 -3.84 -20.12 15.15
C VAL A 407 -2.96 -19.60 14.00
N PHE A 408 -2.29 -18.46 14.19
CA PHE A 408 -1.46 -17.82 13.17
C PHE A 408 -0.10 -18.50 13.01
N THR A 409 0.53 -18.96 14.09
CA THR A 409 1.77 -19.75 13.99
C THR A 409 1.50 -21.05 13.24
N ASN A 410 0.40 -21.74 13.58
CA ASN A 410 0.01 -22.98 12.90
C ASN A 410 -0.35 -22.75 11.42
N SER A 411 -0.97 -21.63 11.07
CA SER A 411 -1.23 -21.31 9.66
C SER A 411 0.07 -21.08 8.89
N GLN A 412 1.04 -20.39 9.46
CA GLN A 412 2.34 -20.13 8.82
C GLN A 412 3.15 -21.41 8.60
N VAL A 413 3.17 -22.34 9.56
CA VAL A 413 3.83 -23.64 9.37
C VAL A 413 3.18 -24.42 8.22
N SER A 414 1.85 -24.42 8.13
CA SER A 414 1.13 -25.03 7.00
C SER A 414 1.46 -24.36 5.65
N LEU A 415 1.65 -23.04 5.64
CA LEU A 415 1.97 -22.29 4.42
C LEU A 415 3.34 -22.66 3.84
N ARG A 416 4.28 -23.20 4.63
CA ARG A 416 5.57 -23.71 4.12
C ARG A 416 5.39 -24.74 3.00
N TYR A 417 4.30 -25.50 3.05
CA TYR A 417 3.99 -26.58 2.11
C TYR A 417 2.99 -26.16 1.02
N ALA A 418 2.47 -24.93 1.06
CA ALA A 418 1.40 -24.46 0.19
C ALA A 418 1.71 -24.63 -1.30
N ALA A 419 2.91 -24.22 -1.73
CA ALA A 419 3.30 -24.22 -3.14
C ALA A 419 3.28 -25.62 -3.79
N LYS A 420 3.44 -26.69 -3.01
CA LYS A 420 3.36 -28.08 -3.50
C LYS A 420 1.99 -28.41 -4.10
N TYR A 421 0.93 -27.75 -3.62
CA TYR A 421 -0.45 -28.03 -4.00
C TYR A 421 -0.97 -27.08 -5.09
N ILE A 422 -0.09 -26.35 -5.75
CA ILE A 422 -0.44 -25.35 -6.76
C ILE A 422 0.27 -25.68 -8.07
N ASP A 423 -0.51 -25.88 -9.11
CA ASP A 423 -0.02 -25.94 -10.49
C ASP A 423 -0.13 -24.55 -11.12
N MET A 424 0.99 -23.81 -11.13
CA MET A 424 1.04 -22.46 -11.68
C MET A 424 0.81 -22.41 -13.20
N GLU A 425 1.16 -23.47 -13.93
CA GLU A 425 0.90 -23.55 -15.38
C GLU A 425 -0.59 -23.76 -15.64
N GLU A 426 -1.25 -24.60 -14.84
CA GLU A 426 -2.70 -24.75 -14.92
C GLU A 426 -3.42 -23.44 -14.62
N VAL A 427 -3.01 -22.72 -13.56
CA VAL A 427 -3.57 -21.40 -13.25
C VAL A 427 -3.37 -20.42 -14.41
N ALA A 428 -2.15 -20.35 -14.96
CA ALA A 428 -1.81 -19.48 -16.10
C ALA A 428 -2.53 -19.87 -17.41
N SER A 429 -2.96 -21.13 -17.55
CA SER A 429 -3.75 -21.60 -18.70
C SER A 429 -5.22 -21.14 -18.67
N VAL A 430 -5.69 -20.68 -17.52
CA VAL A 430 -7.08 -20.26 -17.29
C VAL A 430 -7.17 -18.74 -17.18
N ILE A 431 -6.24 -18.11 -16.47
CA ILE A 431 -6.18 -16.67 -16.24
C ILE A 431 -4.77 -16.14 -16.47
N ARG A 432 -4.61 -14.83 -16.54
CA ARG A 432 -3.30 -14.19 -16.43
C ARG A 432 -3.05 -13.84 -14.96
N PRO A 433 -2.12 -14.52 -14.26
CA PRO A 433 -1.84 -14.23 -12.86
C PRO A 433 -1.29 -12.81 -12.68
N THR A 434 -1.76 -12.14 -11.64
CA THR A 434 -1.32 -10.79 -11.24
C THR A 434 -0.06 -10.88 -10.39
N SER A 435 1.02 -10.19 -10.77
CA SER A 435 2.20 -10.11 -9.92
C SER A 435 1.91 -9.30 -8.65
N PHE A 436 2.65 -9.54 -7.57
CA PHE A 436 2.50 -8.79 -6.34
C PHE A 436 2.86 -7.31 -6.56
N LYS A 437 3.81 -7.00 -7.44
CA LYS A 437 4.13 -5.62 -7.82
C LYS A 437 2.96 -4.93 -8.53
N ASP A 438 2.29 -5.63 -9.46
CA ASP A 438 1.10 -5.09 -10.14
C ASP A 438 -0.08 -4.89 -9.16
N PHE A 439 -0.23 -5.80 -8.20
CA PHE A 439 -1.18 -5.65 -7.09
C PHE A 439 -0.87 -4.40 -6.26
N LEU A 440 0.38 -4.23 -5.83
CA LEU A 440 0.80 -3.09 -5.00
C LEU A 440 0.61 -1.76 -5.73
N GLU A 441 0.90 -1.69 -7.03
CA GLU A 441 0.67 -0.49 -7.84
C GLU A 441 -0.82 -0.18 -7.97
N ARG A 442 -1.65 -1.20 -8.24
CA ARG A 442 -3.11 -1.03 -8.31
C ARG A 442 -3.69 -0.55 -6.98
N GLU A 443 -3.16 -1.06 -5.86
CA GLU A 443 -3.64 -0.78 -4.50
C GLU A 443 -2.82 0.30 -3.78
N LYS A 444 -2.04 1.12 -4.51
CA LYS A 444 -1.07 2.06 -3.93
C LYS A 444 -1.62 2.98 -2.85
N GLU A 445 -2.87 3.43 -2.97
CA GLU A 445 -3.51 4.26 -1.94
C GLU A 445 -3.84 3.45 -0.67
N GLY A 446 -4.22 2.19 -0.83
CA GLY A 446 -4.35 1.24 0.27
C GLY A 446 -3.00 0.93 0.92
N VAL A 447 -1.94 0.77 0.11
CA VAL A 447 -0.56 0.57 0.60
C VAL A 447 -0.11 1.78 1.41
N LYS A 448 -0.24 3.01 0.89
CA LYS A 448 0.09 4.25 1.64
C LYS A 448 -0.68 4.37 2.96
N LYS A 449 -1.96 3.99 2.97
CA LYS A 449 -2.78 4.02 4.19
C LYS A 449 -2.32 3.03 5.25
N THR A 450 -1.78 1.88 4.82
CA THR A 450 -1.45 0.73 5.69
C THR A 450 0.01 0.69 6.09
N GLN A 451 0.87 1.15 5.20
CA GLN A 451 2.32 1.23 5.28
C GLN A 451 2.74 2.66 4.94
N PRO A 452 2.39 3.66 5.77
CA PRO A 452 2.76 5.02 5.44
C PRO A 452 4.30 5.13 5.49
N SER A 453 4.90 5.81 4.50
CA SER A 453 6.36 5.98 4.35
C SER A 453 6.99 6.63 5.59
N SER A 454 6.16 7.34 6.34
CA SER A 454 6.40 7.89 7.67
C SER A 454 5.15 7.63 8.53
N TYR A 455 5.28 7.48 9.85
CA TYR A 455 4.15 7.21 10.75
C TYR A 455 2.92 8.09 10.42
N PRO A 456 1.65 7.66 10.64
CA PRO A 456 0.42 8.36 10.22
C PRO A 456 0.27 9.84 10.67
N TRP A 457 1.20 10.33 11.49
CA TRP A 457 1.29 11.68 12.02
C TRP A 457 2.42 12.53 11.40
N LEU A 458 3.27 11.94 10.57
CA LEU A 458 4.25 12.63 9.75
C LEU A 458 3.89 12.36 8.31
N LEU A 459 3.31 13.33 7.62
CA LEU A 459 3.28 13.29 6.16
C LEU A 459 4.62 13.84 5.67
N GLU A 460 5.32 13.05 4.86
CA GLU A 460 6.64 13.39 4.31
C GLU A 460 6.64 14.70 3.51
N ASP A 461 5.50 15.05 2.91
CA ASP A 461 5.25 16.30 2.19
C ASP A 461 5.02 17.52 3.12
N GLN A 462 4.83 17.28 4.43
CA GLN A 462 4.71 18.32 5.46
C GLN A 462 5.97 18.47 6.31
N GLN A 463 7.01 17.68 6.06
CA GLN A 463 8.30 17.88 6.70
C GLN A 463 8.96 19.13 6.10
N ALA A 464 9.13 20.17 6.92
CA ALA A 464 10.06 21.23 6.59
C ALA A 464 11.47 20.63 6.41
N LYS A 465 12.35 21.30 5.66
CA LYS A 465 13.77 20.94 5.49
C LYS A 465 14.53 21.02 6.84
N GLY A 466 14.30 20.10 7.77
CA GLY A 466 14.90 20.13 9.10
C GLY A 466 14.38 19.05 10.06
N ILE A 467 14.97 19.05 11.26
CA ILE A 467 14.72 18.12 12.38
C ILE A 467 13.25 18.18 12.86
N GLN A 468 12.69 17.01 13.17
CA GLN A 468 11.32 16.76 13.65
C GLN A 468 10.93 17.63 14.84
N ARG A 469 9.63 17.92 14.97
CA ARG A 469 9.10 18.73 16.08
C ARG A 469 7.83 18.15 16.66
N ARG A 470 7.57 18.50 17.91
CA ARG A 470 6.28 18.38 18.58
C ARG A 470 5.20 19.28 17.96
N TRP A 471 3.94 18.84 18.10
CA TRP A 471 2.76 19.67 17.90
C TRP A 471 2.46 20.63 19.06
N TRP A 472 3.08 20.41 20.23
CA TRP A 472 2.89 21.19 21.45
C TRP A 472 4.21 21.73 21.99
N PRO A 473 4.30 23.04 22.26
CA PRO A 473 5.53 23.68 22.73
C PRO A 473 5.61 23.68 24.26
N ASP A 474 5.42 22.53 24.92
CA ASP A 474 5.42 22.49 26.38
C ASP A 474 6.85 22.40 26.95
N PRO A 475 7.20 23.20 27.95
CA PRO A 475 8.48 23.10 28.63
C PRO A 475 8.51 21.94 29.61
N ILE A 476 9.70 21.36 29.77
CA ILE A 476 10.06 20.60 30.97
C ILE A 476 10.54 21.59 32.02
N GLN A 477 10.15 21.42 33.29
CA GLN A 477 10.47 22.36 34.36
C GLN A 477 11.27 21.76 35.52
N SER A 478 11.62 20.47 35.42
CA SER A 478 12.46 19.79 36.39
C SER A 478 13.76 19.31 35.72
N VAL A 479 14.89 19.57 36.39
CA VAL A 479 16.22 19.08 35.96
C VAL A 479 16.38 17.56 36.12
N ASP A 480 15.52 16.95 36.94
CA ASP A 480 15.47 15.51 37.18
C ASP A 480 14.41 14.80 36.33
N HIS A 481 13.75 15.51 35.42
CA HIS A 481 12.68 14.94 34.61
C HIS A 481 13.23 13.87 33.64
N PRO A 482 12.66 12.67 33.57
CA PRO A 482 13.17 11.59 32.71
C PRO A 482 13.15 11.96 31.22
N GLN A 483 12.17 12.76 30.79
CA GLN A 483 12.06 13.25 29.41
C GLN A 483 13.06 14.37 29.08
N LEU A 484 13.85 14.85 30.04
CA LEU A 484 14.90 15.85 29.78
C LEU A 484 15.98 15.28 28.83
N SER A 485 16.16 13.96 28.84
CA SER A 485 17.06 13.23 27.94
C SER A 485 16.72 13.43 26.49
N CYS A 486 15.46 13.22 26.16
CA CYS A 486 14.91 13.39 24.84
C CYS A 486 13.40 13.42 24.99
N ASN A 487 12.78 14.56 24.66
CA ASN A 487 11.35 14.72 24.86
C ASN A 487 10.60 13.78 23.90
N ARG A 488 9.91 12.77 24.44
CA ARG A 488 9.23 11.74 23.64
C ARG A 488 7.98 12.39 23.02
N GLY A 489 7.88 12.34 21.69
CA GLY A 489 7.02 13.20 20.85
C GLY A 489 5.51 13.15 21.07
N ASN A 490 4.99 12.39 22.04
CA ASN A 490 3.59 12.35 22.41
C ASN A 490 3.44 11.73 23.81
N PRO A 491 2.47 12.19 24.63
CA PRO A 491 2.08 11.54 25.88
C PRO A 491 1.90 10.00 25.83
N LEU A 492 1.55 9.46 24.67
CA LEU A 492 1.32 8.03 24.44
C LEU A 492 2.49 7.33 23.72
N GLU A 493 3.53 8.06 23.32
CA GLU A 493 4.62 7.55 22.49
C GLU A 493 5.82 7.16 23.36
N LYS A 494 6.03 5.85 23.47
CA LYS A 494 7.10 5.26 24.30
C LYS A 494 8.42 5.10 23.55
N ASN A 495 8.43 5.33 22.23
CA ASN A 495 9.57 5.04 21.35
C ASN A 495 10.18 6.34 20.79
N LEU A 496 11.44 6.25 20.37
CA LEU A 496 12.11 7.37 19.73
C LEU A 496 11.57 7.62 18.32
N PRO A 497 11.59 8.88 17.85
CA PRO A 497 11.19 9.19 16.48
C PRO A 497 12.07 8.45 15.45
N THR A 498 11.51 8.09 14.30
CA THR A 498 12.25 7.40 13.21
C THR A 498 12.84 8.33 12.16
N MET A 499 12.80 9.65 12.38
CA MET A 499 13.40 10.60 11.44
C MET A 499 14.92 10.39 11.37
N HIS A 500 15.40 9.91 10.23
CA HIS A 500 16.81 9.71 9.92
C HIS A 500 17.26 10.75 8.88
N ALA A 501 18.32 11.50 9.18
CA ALA A 501 19.02 12.34 8.20
C ALA A 501 20.47 11.89 8.05
N VAL A 502 20.90 11.63 6.82
CA VAL A 502 22.30 11.36 6.50
C VAL A 502 23.05 12.68 6.42
N ILE A 503 24.10 12.85 7.22
CA ILE A 503 24.89 14.08 7.26
C ILE A 503 26.38 13.75 7.27
N GLN A 504 27.18 14.51 6.52
CA GLN A 504 28.63 14.36 6.54
C GLN A 504 29.23 15.18 7.69
N ALA A 505 30.16 14.60 8.45
CA ALA A 505 30.93 15.33 9.45
C ALA A 505 31.59 16.58 8.85
N GLY A 506 31.57 17.70 9.58
CA GLY A 506 32.07 19.00 9.10
C GLY A 506 31.06 19.81 8.27
N THR A 507 29.85 19.30 8.04
CA THR A 507 28.78 20.05 7.35
C THR A 507 27.82 20.71 8.34
N ASN A 508 27.06 21.69 7.85
CA ASN A 508 26.09 22.42 8.65
C ASN A 508 24.74 21.70 8.69
N ILE A 509 24.13 21.67 9.87
CA ILE A 509 22.74 21.33 10.08
C ILE A 509 21.99 22.54 10.64
N THR A 510 20.80 22.80 10.12
CA THR A 510 19.96 23.91 10.55
C THR A 510 18.68 23.38 11.18
N ALA A 511 18.38 23.83 12.39
CA ALA A 511 17.11 23.59 13.06
C ALA A 511 16.32 24.88 13.15
N TYR A 512 15.04 24.84 12.77
CA TYR A 512 14.15 26.00 12.92
C TYR A 512 13.35 25.89 14.24
N TYR A 513 12.51 26.86 14.61
CA TYR A 513 11.40 26.69 15.56
C TYR A 513 10.04 26.94 14.86
N ILE A 514 9.37 25.91 14.34
CA ILE A 514 8.15 26.00 13.50
C ILE A 514 7.21 24.82 13.80
N PRO A 515 6.25 24.95 14.74
CA PRO A 515 5.34 23.87 15.06
C PRO A 515 4.61 23.30 13.81
N PRO A 516 4.44 21.97 13.69
CA PRO A 516 3.73 21.38 12.56
C PRO A 516 2.25 21.76 12.58
N LYS A 517 1.56 21.58 11.45
CA LYS A 517 0.09 21.73 11.37
C LYS A 517 -0.60 20.74 12.31
N CYS A 518 -1.63 21.22 12.99
CA CYS A 518 -2.44 20.38 13.87
C CYS A 518 -3.23 19.36 13.04
N PRO A 519 -3.30 18.09 13.49
CA PRO A 519 -4.10 17.08 12.81
C PRO A 519 -5.60 17.44 12.86
N PRO A 520 -6.36 17.20 11.78
CA PRO A 520 -7.81 17.36 11.80
C PRO A 520 -8.47 16.44 12.85
N GLY A 521 -9.29 17.01 13.74
CA GLY A 521 -10.06 16.23 14.73
C GLY A 521 -9.28 15.71 15.93
N TYR A 522 -8.04 16.17 16.15
CA TYR A 522 -7.27 15.79 17.34
C TYR A 522 -7.84 16.45 18.61
N ASN A 523 -8.22 15.62 19.59
CA ASN A 523 -8.65 16.07 20.92
C ASN A 523 -7.44 16.19 21.85
N GLN A 524 -7.35 17.29 22.61
CA GLN A 524 -6.26 17.51 23.57
C GLN A 524 -6.12 16.34 24.55
N PRO A 525 -4.88 15.98 24.94
CA PRO A 525 -4.69 15.10 26.08
C PRO A 525 -5.33 15.76 27.30
N THR A 526 -6.18 15.02 28.01
CA THR A 526 -6.90 15.53 29.19
C THR A 526 -6.21 15.18 30.51
N GLU A 527 -5.12 14.41 30.45
CA GLU A 527 -4.40 13.88 31.61
C GLU A 527 -2.95 14.38 31.62
N VAL A 528 -2.41 14.58 32.82
CA VAL A 528 -1.01 14.93 33.06
C VAL A 528 -0.17 13.66 32.90
N LEU A 529 0.95 13.78 32.17
CA LEU A 529 1.75 12.62 31.75
C LEU A 529 2.49 11.92 32.89
N ALA A 530 3.07 12.72 33.76
CA ALA A 530 3.90 12.26 34.85
C ALA A 530 3.54 13.11 36.09
N PRO A 531 2.31 12.94 36.63
CA PRO A 531 1.82 13.76 37.73
C PRO A 531 2.72 13.71 38.98
N GLU A 532 3.51 12.64 39.14
CA GLU A 532 4.54 12.50 40.17
C GLU A 532 5.69 13.51 40.05
N PHE A 533 5.93 14.07 38.85
CA PHE A 533 6.91 15.13 38.61
C PHE A 533 6.29 16.54 38.63
N GLN A 534 5.02 16.65 39.03
CA GLN A 534 4.31 17.91 39.25
C GLN A 534 4.20 18.81 38.01
N ASP A 535 4.08 18.21 36.83
CA ASP A 535 3.87 18.95 35.58
C ASP A 535 2.65 19.89 35.71
N PRO A 536 2.79 21.20 35.44
CA PRO A 536 1.71 22.14 35.61
C PRO A 536 0.75 22.03 34.42
N SER A 537 -0.35 21.30 34.63
CA SER A 537 -1.49 21.14 33.69
C SER A 537 -1.25 20.14 32.54
N PRO A 538 -2.33 19.57 31.95
CA PRO A 538 -2.23 18.78 30.72
C PRO A 538 -1.59 19.60 29.58
N PRO A 539 -0.98 18.92 28.59
CA PRO A 539 -0.29 19.56 27.47
C PRO A 539 -1.08 20.69 26.83
N MET A 540 -0.40 21.76 26.40
CA MET A 540 -1.08 22.89 25.74
C MET A 540 -1.85 22.44 24.49
N ARG A 541 -2.74 23.30 23.98
CA ARG A 541 -3.41 23.05 22.71
C ARG A 541 -2.39 23.03 21.58
N CYS A 542 -2.59 22.18 20.57
CA CYS A 542 -1.75 22.26 19.37
C CYS A 542 -1.96 23.64 18.75
N ALA A 543 -0.86 24.35 18.51
CA ALA A 543 -0.91 25.74 18.09
C ALA A 543 -0.68 25.93 16.57
N GLY A 544 -0.32 24.85 15.86
CA GLY A 544 -0.11 24.88 14.42
C GLY A 544 1.08 25.75 14.00
N PRO A 545 1.34 25.94 12.70
CA PRO A 545 2.47 26.74 12.20
C PRO A 545 2.38 28.24 12.49
N GLU A 546 1.26 28.71 13.07
CA GLU A 546 1.07 30.12 13.44
C GLU A 546 1.74 30.49 14.77
N TYR A 547 2.17 29.49 15.56
CA TYR A 547 2.85 29.73 16.84
C TYR A 547 4.32 30.06 16.63
N SER A 548 4.65 31.34 16.83
CA SER A 548 6.02 31.84 16.82
C SER A 548 6.67 31.69 18.19
N TRP A 549 7.98 31.46 18.24
CA TRP A 549 8.70 31.46 19.52
C TRP A 549 8.68 32.87 20.12
N VAL A 550 8.11 33.01 21.33
CA VAL A 550 7.88 34.30 21.99
C VAL A 550 8.90 34.64 23.09
N HIS A 551 9.70 33.67 23.53
CA HIS A 551 10.70 33.91 24.57
C HIS A 551 12.01 34.43 23.98
N SER A 552 12.70 35.28 24.71
CA SER A 552 13.92 35.96 24.22
C SER A 552 15.14 35.81 25.11
N THR A 553 15.03 35.10 26.23
CA THR A 553 16.03 35.10 27.30
C THR A 553 16.45 33.69 27.70
N GLY A 554 17.70 33.34 27.38
CA GLY A 554 18.35 32.09 27.78
C GLY A 554 19.19 31.44 26.67
N PRO A 555 19.96 30.38 27.01
CA PRO A 555 20.91 29.77 26.09
C PRO A 555 20.26 28.84 25.05
N LEU A 556 20.97 28.68 23.94
CA LEU A 556 20.75 27.66 22.91
C LEU A 556 21.86 26.61 23.01
N LEU A 557 21.50 25.33 23.01
CA LEU A 557 22.43 24.23 23.21
C LEU A 557 22.18 23.13 22.18
N VAL A 558 23.25 22.48 21.72
CA VAL A 558 23.14 21.25 20.92
C VAL A 558 24.03 20.18 21.50
N TYR A 559 23.45 19.01 21.71
CA TYR A 559 24.15 17.81 22.18
C TYR A 559 24.04 16.71 21.13
N MET A 560 24.98 15.78 21.16
CA MET A 560 24.91 14.53 20.41
C MET A 560 25.17 13.34 21.33
N ALA A 561 24.65 12.17 20.97
CA ALA A 561 24.92 10.91 21.66
C ALA A 561 25.02 9.76 20.64
N ALA A 562 26.07 8.94 20.75
CA ALA A 562 26.22 7.76 19.89
C ALA A 562 25.22 6.67 20.30
N CYS A 563 24.45 6.17 19.34
CA CYS A 563 23.43 5.14 19.58
C CYS A 563 24.02 3.73 19.67
N ASN A 564 25.18 3.51 19.04
CA ASN A 564 25.84 2.19 18.92
C ASN A 564 24.89 1.11 18.36
N GLY A 565 24.05 1.49 17.41
CA GLY A 565 22.97 0.70 16.83
C GLY A 565 21.91 1.60 16.20
N PRO A 566 20.75 1.06 15.81
CA PRO A 566 19.60 1.87 15.40
C PRO A 566 19.18 2.82 16.54
N CYS A 567 19.11 4.13 16.27
CA CYS A 567 18.77 5.11 17.29
C CYS A 567 17.32 4.98 17.77
N ASP A 568 16.41 4.49 16.93
CA ASP A 568 15.01 4.22 17.27
C ASP A 568 14.83 3.14 18.36
N GLN A 569 15.87 2.36 18.65
CA GLN A 569 15.92 1.33 19.68
C GLN A 569 16.78 1.72 20.90
N PHE A 570 17.40 2.90 20.88
CA PHE A 570 18.36 3.31 21.90
C PHE A 570 17.72 4.22 22.96
N ASN A 571 17.52 3.76 24.19
CA ASN A 571 17.09 4.65 25.28
C ASN A 571 18.29 5.40 25.90
N PRO A 572 18.41 6.75 25.79
CA PRO A 572 19.52 7.52 26.35
C PRO A 572 19.30 7.99 27.81
N GLU A 573 18.12 7.75 28.37
CA GLU A 573 17.72 8.23 29.71
C GLU A 573 18.68 7.78 30.81
N GLY A 574 19.20 8.73 31.58
CA GLY A 574 20.16 8.51 32.67
C GLY A 574 21.54 8.01 32.24
N LYS A 575 21.78 7.78 30.94
CA LYS A 575 23.07 7.29 30.44
C LYS A 575 24.04 8.45 30.23
N LYS A 576 25.28 8.29 30.67
CA LYS A 576 26.37 9.26 30.47
C LYS A 576 26.94 9.16 29.05
N VAL A 577 26.15 9.60 28.06
CA VAL A 577 26.44 9.43 26.62
C VAL A 577 26.35 10.73 25.82
N TRP A 578 25.84 11.79 26.42
CA TRP A 578 25.61 13.06 25.74
C TRP A 578 26.85 13.93 25.81
N PHE A 579 27.25 14.51 24.68
CA PHE A 579 28.31 15.51 24.61
C PHE A 579 27.79 16.75 23.89
N LYS A 580 28.19 17.93 24.38
CA LYS A 580 27.77 19.21 23.80
C LYS A 580 28.62 19.51 22.56
N VAL A 581 27.98 19.85 21.45
CA VAL A 581 28.66 20.22 20.18
C VAL A 581 28.45 21.69 19.80
N TYR A 582 27.53 22.38 20.47
CA TYR A 582 27.31 23.81 20.29
C TYR A 582 26.66 24.43 21.51
N GLU A 583 27.01 25.69 21.77
CA GLU A 583 26.27 26.56 22.67
C GLU A 583 26.26 28.01 22.20
N SER A 584 25.22 28.74 22.57
CA SER A 584 25.19 30.18 22.56
C SER A 584 24.43 30.73 23.76
N GLY A 585 24.98 31.78 24.38
CA GLY A 585 24.39 32.47 25.53
C GLY A 585 24.29 33.98 25.28
N LEU A 586 24.41 34.78 26.34
CA LEU A 586 24.34 36.24 26.27
C LEU A 586 25.49 36.81 25.41
N LYS A 587 25.17 37.38 24.24
CA LYS A 587 26.10 38.10 23.38
C LYS A 587 26.24 39.54 23.85
N ASN A 588 27.45 40.08 23.72
CA ASN A 588 27.75 41.48 24.06
C ASN A 588 27.49 41.87 25.52
N GLY A 589 27.52 40.91 26.44
CA GLY A 589 27.38 41.17 27.87
C GLY A 589 28.30 42.28 28.36
N GLY A 590 27.73 43.29 29.01
CA GLY A 590 28.44 44.46 29.55
C GLY A 590 28.78 45.55 28.53
N LYS A 591 28.54 45.34 27.22
CA LYS A 591 28.57 46.42 26.22
C LYS A 591 27.30 47.27 26.29
N VAL A 592 27.35 48.45 25.68
CA VAL A 592 26.24 49.40 25.69
C VAL A 592 25.43 49.29 24.38
N ASN A 593 24.11 49.29 24.47
CA ASN A 593 23.19 49.29 23.33
C ASN A 593 23.05 50.69 22.71
N GLU A 594 22.25 50.82 21.65
CA GLU A 594 22.03 52.09 20.94
C GLU A 594 21.42 53.21 21.81
N TRP A 595 20.82 52.84 22.95
CA TRP A 595 20.18 53.74 23.91
C TRP A 595 21.08 54.11 25.09
N GLY A 596 22.35 53.70 25.11
CA GLY A 596 23.27 54.01 26.19
C GLY A 596 23.16 53.08 27.41
N GLN A 597 22.40 51.98 27.32
CA GLN A 597 22.21 51.01 28.40
C GLN A 597 23.14 49.81 28.27
N LYS A 598 23.72 49.33 29.36
CA LYS A 598 24.53 48.10 29.34
C LYS A 598 23.64 46.88 29.11
N ILE A 599 24.07 45.99 28.23
CA ILE A 599 23.41 44.70 27.94
C ILE A 599 23.74 43.74 29.08
N ASP A 600 22.76 43.51 29.94
CA ASP A 600 22.76 42.53 31.03
C ASP A 600 21.93 41.28 30.64
N VAL A 601 21.79 40.32 31.56
CA VAL A 601 20.97 39.11 31.30
C VAL A 601 19.47 39.41 31.12
N ALA A 602 18.97 40.55 31.61
CA ALA A 602 17.59 40.99 31.44
C ALA A 602 17.34 41.58 30.04
N SER A 603 18.41 41.93 29.33
CA SER A 603 18.36 42.51 28.00
C SER A 603 18.12 41.43 26.95
N GLY A 604 16.85 41.18 26.60
CA GLY A 604 16.45 40.16 25.61
C GLY A 604 17.20 40.26 24.27
N GLU A 605 17.56 41.47 23.84
CA GLU A 605 18.36 41.71 22.62
C GLU A 605 19.79 41.13 22.66
N GLY A 606 20.31 40.88 23.86
CA GLY A 606 21.63 40.27 24.06
C GLY A 606 21.64 38.79 23.68
N TRP A 607 20.51 38.11 23.65
CA TRP A 607 20.45 36.67 23.46
C TRP A 607 20.26 36.26 22.00
N ASP A 608 20.92 35.18 21.60
CA ASP A 608 20.75 34.61 20.25
C ASP A 608 19.41 33.90 20.06
N GLN A 609 18.73 33.53 21.16
CA GLN A 609 17.45 32.84 21.15
C GLN A 609 16.40 33.56 20.29
N ILE A 610 16.20 34.86 20.49
CA ILE A 610 15.22 35.64 19.72
C ILE A 610 15.57 35.73 18.23
N ARG A 611 16.87 35.75 17.90
CA ARG A 611 17.35 35.86 16.52
C ARG A 611 17.22 34.54 15.77
N PHE A 612 17.52 33.42 16.42
CA PHE A 612 17.67 32.14 15.76
C PHE A 612 16.45 31.22 15.90
N ALA A 613 15.68 31.32 16.98
CA ALA A 613 14.51 30.45 17.14
C ALA A 613 13.55 30.58 15.94
N ASN A 614 13.24 31.80 15.52
CA ASN A 614 12.30 32.03 14.41
C ASN A 614 12.95 31.96 13.00
N ASN A 615 14.28 32.10 12.88
CA ASN A 615 14.98 32.15 11.59
C ASN A 615 15.80 30.89 11.27
N GLY A 616 15.84 29.93 12.18
CA GLY A 616 16.76 28.81 12.10
C GLY A 616 18.07 29.09 12.81
N TRP A 617 18.55 28.07 13.51
CA TRP A 617 19.89 28.03 14.09
C TRP A 617 20.70 26.97 13.33
N SER A 618 21.86 27.36 12.83
CA SER A 618 22.76 26.45 12.10
C SER A 618 23.98 26.12 12.95
N ILE A 619 24.35 24.85 13.02
CA ILE A 619 25.57 24.38 13.68
C ILE A 619 26.35 23.47 12.73
N THR A 620 27.66 23.42 12.90
CA THR A 620 28.52 22.51 12.15
C THR A 620 28.70 21.22 12.94
N ILE A 621 28.46 20.07 12.31
CA ILE A 621 28.78 18.77 12.92
C ILE A 621 30.31 18.66 13.06
N PRO A 622 30.85 18.25 14.22
CA PRO A 622 32.30 18.17 14.43
C PRO A 622 33.00 17.35 13.33
N LYS A 623 34.02 17.94 12.70
CA LYS A 623 34.61 17.40 11.46
C LYS A 623 35.25 16.01 11.62
N ASN A 624 35.88 15.75 12.77
CA ASN A 624 36.56 14.48 13.02
C ASN A 624 35.68 13.47 13.79
N LEU A 625 34.39 13.74 13.94
CA LEU A 625 33.46 12.81 14.59
C LEU A 625 33.41 11.49 13.81
N LYS A 626 33.59 10.39 14.54
CA LYS A 626 33.52 9.04 13.98
C LYS A 626 32.16 8.78 13.31
N PRO A 627 32.11 8.23 12.08
CA PRO A 627 30.87 7.83 11.43
C PRO A 627 30.04 6.87 12.28
N GLY A 628 28.72 6.95 12.15
CA GLY A 628 27.78 6.10 12.86
C GLY A 628 26.41 6.74 13.07
N ASN A 629 25.58 6.07 13.87
CA ASN A 629 24.24 6.56 14.21
C ASN A 629 24.27 7.36 15.50
N TYR A 630 23.71 8.57 15.45
CA TYR A 630 23.69 9.51 16.56
C TYR A 630 22.29 10.06 16.81
N LEU A 631 21.96 10.27 18.07
CA LEU A 631 20.93 11.25 18.44
C LEU A 631 21.55 12.63 18.42
N ILE A 632 20.82 13.60 17.88
CA ILE A 632 21.12 15.03 18.04
C ILE A 632 19.99 15.67 18.85
N ARG A 633 20.35 16.37 19.93
CA ARG A 633 19.42 17.02 20.86
C ARG A 633 19.62 18.53 20.78
N HIS A 634 18.61 19.19 20.26
CA HIS A 634 18.51 20.63 20.11
C HIS A 634 17.71 21.17 21.30
N GLU A 635 18.31 22.04 22.11
CA GLU A 635 17.69 22.52 23.34
C GLU A 635 17.69 24.05 23.42
N ILE A 636 16.54 24.58 23.82
CA ILE A 636 16.38 25.94 24.29
C ILE A 636 16.14 25.88 25.80
N ILE A 637 16.85 26.70 26.57
CA ILE A 637 16.52 26.92 27.98
C ILE A 637 16.00 28.35 28.11
N MET A 638 14.79 28.52 28.62
CA MET A 638 14.25 29.81 29.00
C MET A 638 14.40 30.00 30.51
N ILE A 639 15.03 31.11 30.90
CA ILE A 639 15.37 31.41 32.30
C ILE A 639 14.59 32.62 32.85
N GLU A 640 13.55 33.05 32.15
CA GLU A 640 12.72 34.19 32.58
C GLU A 640 11.82 33.85 33.76
N LEU A 641 11.38 32.59 33.87
CA LEU A 641 10.48 32.10 34.92
C LEU A 641 11.19 31.17 35.89
N MET A 642 10.63 31.00 37.09
CA MET A 642 11.03 29.94 38.03
C MET A 642 9.86 28.98 38.22
N PRO A 643 10.04 27.65 38.06
CA PRO A 643 11.27 26.97 37.61
C PRO A 643 11.68 27.30 36.15
N PRO A 644 12.98 27.18 35.79
CA PRO A 644 13.44 27.33 34.41
C PRO A 644 12.72 26.37 33.48
N GLN A 645 12.59 26.76 32.22
CA GLN A 645 11.85 26.01 31.21
C GLN A 645 12.81 25.43 30.15
N PHE A 646 12.86 24.11 30.06
CA PHE A 646 13.70 23.36 29.13
C PHE A 646 12.88 22.88 27.94
N TYR A 647 13.37 23.10 26.73
CA TYR A 647 12.73 22.70 25.48
C TYR A 647 13.69 21.84 24.65
N PRO A 648 13.95 20.58 25.05
CA PRO A 648 14.77 19.67 24.26
C PRO A 648 13.95 18.98 23.16
N GLU A 649 14.52 18.89 21.97
CA GLU A 649 13.99 18.19 20.80
C GLU A 649 15.09 17.32 20.19
N CYS A 650 14.76 16.09 19.76
CA CYS A 650 15.74 15.18 19.17
C CYS A 650 15.42 14.76 17.74
N ALA A 651 16.47 14.42 17.00
CA ALA A 651 16.40 13.64 15.76
C ALA A 651 17.48 12.57 15.70
N ASN A 652 17.30 11.59 14.81
CA ASN A 652 18.31 10.59 14.51
C ASN A 652 19.12 11.04 13.30
N LEU A 653 20.44 10.93 13.40
CA LEU A 653 21.38 11.22 12.33
C LEU A 653 22.19 9.97 11.99
N GLU A 654 22.41 9.76 10.70
CA GLU A 654 23.48 8.90 10.21
C GLU A 654 24.66 9.82 9.83
N VAL A 655 25.68 9.85 10.68
CA VAL A 655 26.89 10.63 10.43
C VAL A 655 27.83 9.83 9.54
N THR A 656 28.24 10.44 8.43
CA THR A 656 29.18 9.89 7.43
C THR A 656 30.47 10.72 7.39
N GLY A 657 31.53 10.20 6.79
CA GLY A 657 32.83 10.87 6.68
C GLY A 657 33.99 9.94 7.02
N ASP A 658 35.17 10.52 7.25
CA ASP A 658 36.43 9.84 7.54
C ASP A 658 36.97 10.14 8.96
N GLY A 659 36.17 10.84 9.78
CA GLY A 659 36.49 11.09 11.19
C GLY A 659 36.69 9.79 11.98
N THR A 660 37.50 9.86 13.03
CA THR A 660 37.83 8.69 13.86
C THR A 660 37.64 8.94 15.36
N GLU A 661 37.34 10.16 15.75
CA GLU A 661 37.37 10.61 17.13
C GLU A 661 35.97 10.53 17.78
N LEU A 662 35.97 10.23 19.08
CA LEU A 662 34.81 10.31 19.96
C LEU A 662 35.22 11.15 21.19
N PRO A 663 34.28 11.84 21.85
CA PRO A 663 34.57 12.61 23.05
C PRO A 663 35.06 11.72 24.21
N GLY A 664 36.01 12.25 24.98
CA GLY A 664 36.44 11.66 26.26
C GLY A 664 35.37 11.78 27.35
N GLU A 665 35.55 11.04 28.44
CA GLU A 665 34.59 10.99 29.56
C GLU A 665 34.30 12.36 30.21
N GLU A 666 35.21 13.32 30.08
CA GLU A 666 35.10 14.69 30.56
C GLU A 666 34.05 15.53 29.82
N TYR A 667 33.69 15.14 28.59
CA TYR A 667 32.65 15.79 27.79
C TYR A 667 31.28 15.12 27.95
N LEU A 668 31.25 13.89 28.49
CA LEU A 668 30.04 13.09 28.56
C LEU A 668 29.21 13.43 29.80
N VAL A 669 27.92 13.64 29.61
CA VAL A 669 26.92 13.86 30.66
C VAL A 669 25.70 12.98 30.45
N SER A 670 24.88 12.84 31.50
CA SER A 670 23.58 12.17 31.45
C SER A 670 22.45 13.19 31.53
N PHE A 671 21.30 12.84 30.96
CA PHE A 671 20.07 13.55 31.19
C PHE A 671 19.03 12.55 31.72
N PRO A 672 18.40 12.79 32.87
CA PRO A 672 18.76 13.80 33.88
C PRO A 672 20.19 13.63 34.42
N GLY A 673 20.73 14.68 35.06
CA GLY A 673 22.06 14.69 35.70
C GLY A 673 23.08 15.68 35.15
N ALA A 674 22.84 16.30 33.99
CA ALA A 674 23.74 17.30 33.39
C ALA A 674 23.56 18.71 33.97
N TYR A 675 22.43 18.97 34.64
CA TYR A 675 22.04 20.28 35.16
C TYR A 675 21.71 20.20 36.65
N SER A 676 21.96 21.29 37.35
CA SER A 676 21.54 21.56 38.73
C SER A 676 20.90 22.94 38.80
N LEU A 677 19.87 23.12 39.63
CA LEU A 677 19.26 24.45 39.82
C LEU A 677 20.22 25.46 40.45
N GLU A 678 21.29 24.96 41.09
CA GLU A 678 22.38 25.74 41.65
C GLU A 678 23.44 26.14 40.60
N ASP A 679 23.38 25.60 39.37
CA ASP A 679 24.26 26.03 38.29
C ASP A 679 24.14 27.55 38.11
N PRO A 680 25.24 28.32 38.08
CA PRO A 680 25.17 29.78 38.16
C PRO A 680 24.26 30.44 37.10
N GLY A 681 24.16 29.85 35.90
CA GLY A 681 23.26 30.30 34.85
C GLY A 681 21.79 29.97 35.08
N LEU A 682 21.49 28.82 35.69
CA LEU A 682 20.12 28.40 36.01
C LEU A 682 19.62 29.06 37.31
N ALA A 683 20.52 29.33 38.26
CA ALA A 683 20.22 30.04 39.50
C ALA A 683 19.81 31.52 39.30
N LEU A 684 19.80 32.01 38.05
CA LEU A 684 19.24 33.31 37.66
C LEU A 684 17.75 33.23 37.28
N SER A 685 17.19 32.02 37.18
CA SER A 685 15.82 31.83 36.73
C SER A 685 14.83 32.51 37.67
N GLY A 686 13.91 33.31 37.10
CA GLY A 686 12.94 34.12 37.87
C GLY A 686 13.51 35.40 38.51
N ASP A 687 14.84 35.60 38.48
CA ASP A 687 15.52 36.76 39.07
C ASP A 687 16.03 37.76 38.01
N LEU A 688 15.78 37.52 36.71
CA LEU A 688 16.35 38.32 35.61
C LEU A 688 16.05 39.82 35.74
N TYR A 689 14.83 40.20 36.12
CA TYR A 689 14.41 41.60 36.22
C TYR A 689 14.65 42.21 37.60
N SER A 690 15.37 41.49 38.48
CA SER A 690 15.81 42.02 39.77
C SER A 690 17.14 42.78 39.63
N GLN A 691 17.59 43.40 40.72
CA GLN A 691 18.93 43.99 40.79
C GLN A 691 20.05 42.98 40.45
N LYS A 692 19.85 41.70 40.80
CA LYS A 692 20.80 40.62 40.50
C LYS A 692 20.96 40.41 39.00
N GLY A 693 19.85 40.32 38.25
CA GLY A 693 19.92 40.20 36.81
C GLY A 693 20.47 41.46 36.14
N HIS A 694 20.05 42.66 36.56
CA HIS A 694 20.57 43.92 36.02
C HIS A 694 22.05 44.21 36.30
N SER A 695 22.66 43.49 37.25
CA SER A 695 24.09 43.55 37.55
C SER A 695 24.89 42.37 36.99
N THR A 696 24.23 41.43 36.32
CA THR A 696 24.86 40.25 35.73
C THR A 696 25.10 40.47 34.24
N TYR A 697 26.39 40.62 33.88
CA TYR A 697 26.83 40.85 32.51
C TYR A 697 27.54 39.63 31.90
N ASN A 698 27.95 38.67 32.72
CA ASN A 698 28.61 37.45 32.27
C ASN A 698 27.75 36.24 32.64
N TYR A 699 27.05 35.70 31.64
CA TYR A 699 26.21 34.53 31.83
C TYR A 699 27.03 33.25 31.71
N THR A 700 26.91 32.35 32.70
CA THR A 700 27.54 31.02 32.64
C THR A 700 26.54 30.03 32.05
N ILE A 701 26.85 29.45 30.90
CA ILE A 701 25.99 28.47 30.23
C ILE A 701 26.07 27.13 31.00
N PRO A 702 24.93 26.48 31.33
CA PRO A 702 24.93 25.22 32.06
C PRO A 702 25.41 24.03 31.22
N GLY A 703 25.78 22.94 31.89
CA GLY A 703 26.25 21.69 31.27
C GLY A 703 27.76 21.64 30.97
N PRO A 704 28.24 20.61 30.25
CA PRO A 704 29.66 20.39 30.01
C PRO A 704 30.24 21.39 29.01
N ALA A 705 31.57 21.38 28.86
CA ALA A 705 32.25 22.12 27.79
C ALA A 705 31.85 21.59 26.41
N VAL A 706 31.92 22.46 25.39
CA VAL A 706 31.71 22.06 23.99
C VAL A 706 32.87 21.18 23.51
N TRP A 707 32.53 20.02 22.95
CA TRP A 707 33.44 19.17 22.21
C TRP A 707 33.47 19.60 20.74
N THR A 708 34.61 20.15 20.29
CA THR A 708 34.77 20.70 18.94
C THR A 708 35.17 19.63 17.92
N GLY A 709 35.70 18.49 18.37
CA GLY A 709 36.29 17.47 17.51
C GLY A 709 37.58 17.93 16.81
N GLU A 710 38.20 19.03 17.24
CA GLU A 710 39.50 19.51 16.76
C GLU A 710 40.60 19.12 17.76
N LYS A 711 41.80 18.80 17.27
CA LYS A 711 42.98 18.57 18.12
C LYS A 711 43.73 19.87 18.39
#